data_AF-H7EJR6-F1
#
_entry.id   AF-H7EJR6-F1
#
_cell.length_a   1.000
_cell.length_b   1.000
_cell.length_c   1.000
_cell.angle_alpha   90.00
_cell.angle_beta   90.00
_cell.angle_gamma   90.00
#
_symmetry.space_group_name_H-M   'P 1'
#
loop_
_entity.id
_entity.type
_entity.pdbx_description
1 polymer ?
#
loop_
_entity_poly.entity_id
_entity_poly.type
_entity_poly.pdbx_seq_one_letter_code
_entity_poly.pdbx_strand_id
1 'polypeptide(L)'
;MRTAFSRASFLLLFALATSLAAGKTFPIAGLETVWEEPVPLDVGWNEEWFGRKSSFEYDHDIARIAAVLSEVAYDDYSAGKPHIIEDIYAMLGVDFSDIEMHYDIDYGEPILGNDQAAFSIASRTIKTDDGEFPLVFVTIRGTPLNANEWISNLNISDKSKKPIPTHEGFSVTAEQVHHALMTFLLKKGIPAKDAFFLITGHSRGAAIANLLGARMAADGIFDTARVYDFTFASPNVTTDENCGDEKFGFIWNIINAEDIVPTVPPNRNGWKYRKFGRMRALVNAWNTKKERYEDEFLPRMNEIYRRFLGRDFSPFRTGPFIPAQVSRVLTSLYDDVPEYYAPIFGLRKKAESIFLKVFPEDEAEIGDEEDFPADETETDTLPEDIGASGGSSFLMAAIAEMINEETDGLINYTTDALVDMHACESYLAWMVALDGSEAFSEMGSSQISLGRHYDAAVFDENGERLALIKDGLVQFKSIRNPVAAFSFFNKTVIGFPANEDFTVVVYNAGLIPAIIPTEIEKYDACGVHTETCPKTKLHPSRFRAYEFGAGAVTVAQETVAAETLSGNEMRKTVRRAKIYPQRTPLIQPEITVNADAAFGFGILAGCHDIYALATTSQSPLTMNKCAELAPGIGHQECIFGSIYFGTDALARLFWRTGGDGKHGFVAAVPSVRLSLSYKPYRRFQFFAAAGFDFRIDGKNDDAFENCRRECDLGQHRIGSTRVSVAPNFRLGIRF
;
A
#
# COMPACT_ATOMS: atom_id res chain seq x y z
N MET A 1 20.44 49.52 -43.64
CA MET A 1 19.87 48.29 -44.24
C MET A 1 20.93 47.33 -44.83
N ARG A 2 22.18 47.33 -44.35
CA ARG A 2 23.23 46.38 -44.78
C ARG A 2 24.06 45.76 -43.64
N THR A 3 23.70 46.01 -42.38
CA THR A 3 24.42 45.53 -41.19
C THR A 3 23.60 44.61 -40.28
N ALA A 4 22.33 44.36 -40.61
CA ALA A 4 21.46 43.45 -39.87
C ALA A 4 21.42 42.02 -40.45
N PHE A 5 21.91 41.82 -41.69
CA PHE A 5 21.78 40.55 -42.40
C PHE A 5 22.95 39.57 -42.21
N SER A 6 24.07 39.97 -41.59
CA SER A 6 25.23 39.07 -41.40
C SER A 6 25.32 38.41 -40.02
N ARG A 7 24.49 38.83 -39.05
CA ARG A 7 24.44 38.20 -37.72
C ARG A 7 23.37 37.12 -37.58
N ALA A 8 22.31 37.16 -38.39
CA ALA A 8 21.28 36.12 -38.43
C ALA A 8 21.76 34.84 -39.13
N SER A 9 22.66 34.96 -40.11
CA SER A 9 23.22 33.79 -40.80
C SER A 9 24.29 33.04 -40.01
N PHE A 10 24.97 33.70 -39.06
CA PHE A 10 25.96 33.02 -38.19
C PHE A 10 25.31 32.30 -37.00
N LEU A 11 24.12 32.74 -36.56
CA LEU A 11 23.36 32.07 -35.50
C LEU A 11 22.52 30.89 -36.02
N LEU A 12 22.13 30.88 -37.30
CA LEU A 12 21.46 29.72 -37.90
C LEU A 12 22.42 28.56 -38.24
N LEU A 13 23.72 28.82 -38.38
CA LEU A 13 24.73 27.80 -38.65
C LEU A 13 25.30 27.14 -37.39
N PHE A 14 25.03 27.69 -36.19
CA PHE A 14 25.39 27.06 -34.90
C PHE A 14 24.21 26.30 -34.27
N ALA A 15 23.00 26.41 -34.82
CA ALA A 15 21.81 25.69 -34.37
C ALA A 15 21.52 24.41 -35.17
N LEU A 16 22.44 24.00 -36.06
CA LEU A 16 22.32 22.80 -36.91
C LEU A 16 23.57 21.90 -36.82
N ALA A 17 24.17 21.85 -35.63
CA ALA A 17 25.09 20.79 -35.23
C ALA A 17 24.57 20.09 -33.97
N THR A 18 23.27 19.80 -33.92
CA THR A 18 22.83 18.61 -33.20
C THR A 18 23.34 17.44 -34.03
N SER A 19 24.39 16.75 -33.56
CA SER A 19 24.71 15.41 -34.04
C SER A 19 23.41 14.61 -33.96
N LEU A 20 22.73 14.42 -35.10
CA LEU A 20 21.62 13.49 -35.17
C LEU A 20 22.24 12.13 -34.84
N ALA A 21 22.07 11.67 -33.59
CA ALA A 21 22.36 10.29 -33.25
C ALA A 21 21.61 9.45 -34.27
N ALA A 22 22.33 8.61 -35.02
CA ALA A 22 21.67 7.75 -35.98
C ALA A 22 20.78 6.80 -35.17
N GLY A 23 19.46 6.87 -35.39
CA GLY A 23 18.53 5.94 -34.77
C GLY A 23 18.93 4.51 -35.11
N LYS A 24 19.09 3.67 -34.10
CA LYS A 24 19.25 2.22 -34.25
C LYS A 24 17.95 1.56 -33.88
N THR A 25 17.50 0.63 -34.72
CA THR A 25 16.34 -0.20 -34.44
C THR A 25 16.83 -1.50 -33.80
N PHE A 26 16.62 -1.65 -32.50
CA PHE A 26 17.01 -2.85 -31.75
C PHE A 26 15.89 -3.89 -31.73
N PRO A 27 16.18 -5.19 -31.85
CA PRO A 27 15.22 -6.25 -31.58
C PRO A 27 15.09 -6.44 -30.07
N ILE A 28 13.91 -6.21 -29.53
CA ILE A 28 13.66 -6.27 -28.09
C ILE A 28 12.70 -7.42 -27.77
N ALA A 29 13.10 -8.32 -26.89
CA ALA A 29 12.19 -9.23 -26.20
C ALA A 29 12.64 -9.36 -24.74
N GLY A 30 11.69 -9.19 -23.83
CA GLY A 30 11.88 -9.33 -22.40
C GLY A 30 10.97 -10.40 -21.81
N LEU A 31 10.85 -10.38 -20.48
CA LEU A 31 10.17 -11.41 -19.69
C LEU A 31 8.64 -11.45 -19.92
N GLU A 32 8.01 -10.28 -20.08
CA GLU A 32 6.55 -10.12 -20.21
C GLU A 32 6.11 -9.90 -21.67
N THR A 33 7.06 -9.80 -22.60
CA THR A 33 6.76 -9.60 -24.02
C THR A 33 5.92 -10.77 -24.55
N VAL A 34 4.73 -10.47 -25.09
CA VAL A 34 3.73 -11.50 -25.45
C VAL A 34 3.90 -12.06 -26.87
N TRP A 35 4.92 -11.60 -27.59
CA TRP A 35 5.17 -11.98 -28.98
C TRP A 35 6.32 -12.98 -29.08
N GLU A 36 6.21 -13.93 -30.00
CA GLU A 36 7.31 -14.87 -30.29
C GLU A 36 8.49 -14.18 -30.99
N GLU A 37 8.22 -13.17 -31.81
CA GLU A 37 9.24 -12.41 -32.54
C GLU A 37 9.65 -11.15 -31.78
N PRO A 38 10.96 -10.81 -31.73
CA PRO A 38 11.42 -9.59 -31.08
C PRO A 38 10.78 -8.32 -31.65
N VAL A 39 10.38 -7.42 -30.76
CA VAL A 39 9.77 -6.14 -31.08
C VAL A 39 10.86 -5.16 -31.52
N PRO A 40 10.83 -4.61 -32.75
CA PRO A 40 11.80 -3.59 -33.15
C PRO A 40 11.58 -2.33 -32.31
N LEU A 41 12.63 -1.67 -31.83
CA LEU A 41 12.52 -0.42 -31.08
C LEU A 41 13.60 0.57 -31.52
N ASP A 42 13.19 1.78 -31.92
CA ASP A 42 14.12 2.82 -32.35
C ASP A 42 14.64 3.59 -31.14
N VAL A 43 15.96 3.49 -30.90
CA VAL A 43 16.66 4.21 -29.84
C VAL A 43 17.92 4.85 -30.44
N GLY A 44 18.23 6.09 -30.03
CA GLY A 44 19.43 6.77 -30.49
C GLY A 44 20.70 6.07 -29.97
N TRP A 45 21.79 6.15 -30.72
CA TRP A 45 23.12 5.76 -30.24
C TRP A 45 24.17 6.77 -30.73
N ASN A 46 24.95 7.34 -29.82
CA ASN A 46 26.15 8.10 -30.15
C ASN A 46 27.27 7.84 -29.12
N GLU A 47 28.44 7.44 -29.60
CA GLU A 47 29.63 7.20 -28.79
C GLU A 47 30.14 8.46 -28.09
N GLU A 48 29.90 9.64 -28.67
CA GLU A 48 30.28 10.95 -28.08
C GLU A 48 29.52 11.29 -26.79
N TRP A 49 28.47 10.53 -26.43
CA TRP A 49 27.80 10.71 -25.14
C TRP A 49 28.72 10.39 -23.96
N PHE A 50 29.63 9.43 -24.13
CA PHE A 50 30.57 9.01 -23.09
C PHE A 50 31.71 10.03 -22.95
N GLY A 51 31.86 10.58 -21.75
CA GLY A 51 32.89 11.59 -21.43
C GLY A 51 32.45 13.03 -21.67
N ARG A 52 31.36 13.26 -22.43
CA ARG A 52 30.78 14.59 -22.63
C ARG A 52 30.30 15.23 -21.33
N LYS A 53 29.71 14.43 -20.45
CA LYS A 53 29.37 14.79 -19.08
C LYS A 53 30.02 13.78 -18.15
N SER A 54 30.27 14.20 -16.92
CA SER A 54 30.61 13.25 -15.86
C SER A 54 29.43 12.30 -15.63
N SER A 55 29.68 11.02 -15.32
CA SER A 55 28.63 10.08 -14.92
C SER A 55 27.83 10.52 -13.67
N PHE A 56 28.38 11.45 -12.88
CA PHE A 56 27.67 12.12 -11.79
C PHE A 56 26.60 13.10 -12.27
N GLU A 57 26.46 13.32 -13.57
CA GLU A 57 25.36 14.05 -14.20
C GLU A 57 24.50 13.07 -14.99
N TYR A 58 23.19 13.12 -14.77
CA TYR A 58 22.26 12.20 -15.42
C TYR A 58 22.25 12.42 -16.94
N ASP A 59 22.48 11.33 -17.70
CA ASP A 59 22.37 11.32 -19.15
C ASP A 59 21.27 10.34 -19.59
N HIS A 60 20.19 10.92 -20.11
CA HIS A 60 18.99 10.16 -20.45
C HIS A 60 19.19 9.24 -21.67
N ASP A 61 20.05 9.63 -22.61
CA ASP A 61 20.27 8.86 -23.82
C ASP A 61 21.10 7.60 -23.52
N ILE A 62 22.11 7.70 -22.66
CA ILE A 62 22.83 6.53 -22.15
C ILE A 62 21.89 5.64 -21.30
N ALA A 63 21.04 6.25 -20.47
CA ALA A 63 20.08 5.50 -19.66
C ALA A 63 19.04 4.72 -20.50
N ARG A 64 18.65 5.22 -21.69
CA ARG A 64 17.78 4.47 -22.62
C ARG A 64 18.47 3.23 -23.16
N ILE A 65 19.76 3.31 -23.48
CA ILE A 65 20.55 2.13 -23.88
C ILE A 65 20.69 1.15 -22.72
N ALA A 66 20.90 1.66 -21.50
CA ALA A 66 20.93 0.84 -20.29
C ALA A 66 19.61 0.08 -20.10
N ALA A 67 18.46 0.74 -20.29
CA ALA A 67 17.14 0.11 -20.22
C ALA A 67 16.95 -0.97 -21.29
N VAL A 68 17.38 -0.72 -22.54
CA VAL A 68 17.36 -1.72 -23.62
C VAL A 68 18.16 -2.95 -23.25
N LEU A 69 19.38 -2.78 -22.73
CA LEU A 69 20.24 -3.89 -22.33
C LEU A 69 19.65 -4.66 -21.14
N SER A 70 19.09 -3.97 -20.15
CA SER A 70 18.40 -4.60 -19.02
C SER A 70 17.19 -5.42 -19.44
N GLU A 71 16.45 -4.96 -20.44
CA GLU A 71 15.29 -5.65 -21.00
C GLU A 71 15.70 -6.97 -21.67
N VAL A 72 16.64 -6.91 -22.61
CA VAL A 72 17.03 -8.10 -23.38
C VAL A 72 17.89 -9.09 -22.60
N ALA A 73 18.34 -8.72 -21.40
CA ALA A 73 19.03 -9.63 -20.50
C ALA A 73 18.12 -10.78 -20.02
N TYR A 74 16.80 -10.64 -20.15
CA TYR A 74 15.84 -11.70 -19.80
C TYR A 74 15.71 -12.80 -20.85
N ASP A 75 16.25 -12.63 -22.06
CA ASP A 75 16.34 -13.70 -23.04
C ASP A 75 17.21 -14.84 -22.47
N ASP A 76 16.58 -15.97 -22.15
CA ASP A 76 17.22 -17.10 -21.47
C ASP A 76 18.06 -17.93 -22.45
N TYR A 77 19.20 -18.46 -22.00
CA TYR A 77 20.07 -19.26 -22.87
C TYR A 77 19.34 -20.52 -23.37
N SER A 78 19.21 -20.60 -24.69
CA SER A 78 18.67 -21.77 -25.39
C SER A 78 19.73 -22.32 -26.33
N ALA A 79 20.17 -23.56 -26.11
CA ALA A 79 21.21 -24.19 -26.91
C ALA A 79 20.89 -24.13 -28.41
N GLY A 80 21.79 -23.50 -29.19
CA GLY A 80 21.66 -23.37 -30.65
C GLY A 80 20.81 -22.19 -31.14
N LYS A 81 20.31 -21.32 -30.26
CA LYS A 81 19.68 -20.04 -30.63
C LYS A 81 20.64 -18.86 -30.36
N PRO A 82 20.76 -17.89 -31.28
CA PRO A 82 21.45 -16.62 -31.01
C PRO A 82 20.78 -15.90 -29.84
N HIS A 83 21.57 -15.29 -28.96
CA HIS A 83 21.05 -14.52 -27.84
C HIS A 83 20.88 -13.06 -28.27
N ILE A 84 19.69 -12.49 -28.03
CA ILE A 84 19.33 -11.14 -28.51
C ILE A 84 20.32 -10.07 -28.02
N ILE A 85 20.88 -10.23 -26.83
CA ILE A 85 21.86 -9.28 -26.29
C ILE A 85 23.17 -9.26 -27.09
N GLU A 86 23.58 -10.40 -27.68
CA GLU A 86 24.75 -10.45 -28.57
C GLU A 86 24.48 -9.68 -29.87
N ASP A 87 23.28 -9.79 -30.43
CA ASP A 87 22.85 -9.02 -31.60
C ASP A 87 22.83 -7.52 -31.31
N ILE A 88 22.36 -7.12 -30.13
CA ILE A 88 22.38 -5.72 -29.69
C ILE A 88 23.82 -5.23 -29.53
N TYR A 89 24.71 -6.00 -28.91
CA TYR A 89 26.13 -5.64 -28.81
C TYR A 89 26.77 -5.49 -30.21
N ALA A 90 26.47 -6.39 -31.15
CA ALA A 90 26.94 -6.28 -32.52
C ALA A 90 26.39 -5.03 -33.23
N MET A 91 25.10 -4.69 -33.02
CA MET A 91 24.51 -3.44 -33.52
C MET A 91 25.15 -2.21 -32.87
N LEU A 92 25.57 -2.32 -31.61
CA LEU A 92 26.38 -1.34 -30.90
C LEU A 92 27.86 -1.41 -31.29
N GLY A 93 28.25 -2.18 -32.31
CA GLY A 93 29.60 -2.23 -32.89
C GLY A 93 30.63 -3.04 -32.10
N VAL A 94 30.17 -3.92 -31.21
CA VAL A 94 31.03 -4.88 -30.51
C VAL A 94 31.30 -6.09 -31.39
N ASP A 95 32.55 -6.52 -31.46
CA ASP A 95 32.91 -7.78 -32.11
C ASP A 95 32.53 -8.97 -31.22
N PHE A 96 31.99 -10.05 -31.78
CA PHE A 96 31.59 -11.25 -31.01
C PHE A 96 32.71 -11.83 -30.14
N SER A 97 33.98 -11.69 -30.56
CA SER A 97 35.14 -12.12 -29.76
C SER A 97 35.37 -11.28 -28.50
N ASP A 98 34.74 -10.13 -28.40
CA ASP A 98 34.81 -9.18 -27.27
C ASP A 98 33.57 -9.23 -26.39
N ILE A 99 32.79 -10.33 -26.47
CA ILE A 99 31.64 -10.62 -25.62
C ILE A 99 31.95 -11.86 -24.76
N GLU A 100 31.78 -11.76 -23.45
CA GLU A 100 31.76 -12.89 -22.50
C GLU A 100 30.34 -13.05 -21.94
N MET A 101 29.73 -14.21 -22.18
CA MET A 101 28.38 -14.55 -21.72
C MET A 101 28.44 -15.49 -20.51
N HIS A 102 27.77 -15.12 -19.42
CA HIS A 102 27.67 -15.89 -18.19
C HIS A 102 26.20 -16.25 -17.90
N TYR A 103 25.57 -16.99 -18.82
CA TYR A 103 24.16 -17.40 -18.73
C TYR A 103 23.99 -18.90 -18.41
N ASP A 104 25.08 -19.66 -18.37
CA ASP A 104 25.10 -21.07 -17.94
C ASP A 104 25.24 -21.11 -16.42
N ILE A 105 24.11 -21.12 -15.70
CA ILE A 105 24.06 -21.07 -14.23
C ILE A 105 23.91 -22.49 -13.67
N ASP A 106 24.83 -22.88 -12.80
CA ASP A 106 24.79 -24.15 -12.08
C ASP A 106 24.33 -23.94 -10.63
N TYR A 107 23.03 -24.13 -10.35
CA TYR A 107 22.48 -24.02 -9.00
C TYR A 107 22.93 -25.14 -8.05
N GLY A 108 23.54 -26.22 -8.58
CA GLY A 108 24.13 -27.28 -7.79
C GLY A 108 25.52 -26.93 -7.25
N GLU A 109 26.09 -25.78 -7.63
CA GLU A 109 27.41 -25.35 -7.18
C GLU A 109 27.41 -25.11 -5.65
N PRO A 110 28.27 -25.78 -4.86
CA PRO A 110 28.15 -25.80 -3.40
C PRO A 110 28.39 -24.46 -2.68
N ILE A 111 29.05 -23.49 -3.33
CA ILE A 111 29.46 -22.22 -2.73
C ILE A 111 28.41 -21.12 -3.00
N LEU A 112 27.96 -21.02 -4.24
CA LEU A 112 27.04 -20.00 -4.72
C LEU A 112 25.59 -20.47 -4.64
N GLY A 113 25.32 -21.75 -4.95
CA GLY A 113 23.97 -22.31 -4.97
C GLY A 113 22.98 -21.39 -5.71
N ASN A 114 21.98 -20.91 -4.99
CA ASN A 114 20.93 -20.02 -5.50
C ASN A 114 21.33 -18.53 -5.60
N ASP A 115 22.45 -18.12 -5.00
CA ASP A 115 22.95 -16.75 -4.99
C ASP A 115 23.77 -16.41 -6.27
N GLN A 116 23.22 -16.75 -7.44
CA GLN A 116 23.81 -16.54 -8.78
C GLN A 116 22.87 -15.77 -9.69
N ALA A 117 23.38 -15.04 -10.67
CA ALA A 117 22.58 -14.37 -11.71
C ALA A 117 23.26 -14.50 -13.06
N ALA A 118 22.48 -14.48 -14.15
CA ALA A 118 23.03 -14.39 -15.49
C ALA A 118 23.52 -12.97 -15.76
N PHE A 119 24.63 -12.85 -16.47
CA PHE A 119 25.16 -11.55 -16.90
C PHE A 119 26.02 -11.68 -18.16
N SER A 120 26.33 -10.54 -18.76
CA SER A 120 27.26 -10.44 -19.90
C SER A 120 28.23 -9.28 -19.70
N ILE A 121 29.42 -9.46 -20.26
CA ILE A 121 30.45 -8.42 -20.32
C ILE A 121 30.88 -8.28 -21.76
N ALA A 122 30.76 -7.08 -22.31
CA ALA A 122 31.11 -6.81 -23.69
C ALA A 122 32.01 -5.57 -23.76
N SER A 123 32.89 -5.48 -24.75
CA SER A 123 33.69 -4.27 -24.92
C SER A 123 33.97 -3.91 -26.36
N ARG A 124 34.14 -2.62 -26.60
CA ARG A 124 34.67 -2.11 -27.86
C ARG A 124 35.45 -0.83 -27.65
N THR A 125 36.24 -0.43 -28.63
CA THR A 125 36.81 0.92 -28.64
C THR A 125 35.82 1.90 -29.25
N ILE A 126 35.61 3.02 -28.57
CA ILE A 126 34.76 4.12 -29.01
C ILE A 126 35.60 5.38 -29.27
N LYS A 127 35.08 6.24 -30.14
CA LYS A 127 35.68 7.56 -30.41
C LYS A 127 34.88 8.64 -29.73
N THR A 128 35.52 9.35 -28.81
CA THR A 128 34.97 10.53 -28.14
C THR A 128 35.77 11.77 -28.55
N ASP A 129 35.29 12.95 -28.17
CA ASP A 129 36.02 14.20 -28.38
C ASP A 129 37.41 14.21 -27.71
N ASP A 130 37.57 13.44 -26.63
CA ASP A 130 38.81 13.34 -25.85
C ASP A 130 39.77 12.27 -26.37
N GLY A 131 39.37 11.48 -27.38
CA GLY A 131 40.20 10.44 -28.00
C GLY A 131 39.51 9.09 -28.14
N GLU A 132 40.32 8.04 -28.31
CA GLU A 132 39.85 6.66 -28.35
C GLU A 132 39.92 6.04 -26.95
N PHE A 133 38.79 5.51 -26.48
CA PHE A 133 38.69 4.87 -25.18
C PHE A 133 37.95 3.53 -25.29
N PRO A 134 38.31 2.52 -24.50
CA PRO A 134 37.48 1.34 -24.32
C PRO A 134 36.14 1.72 -23.66
N LEU A 135 35.05 1.21 -24.20
CA LEU A 135 33.73 1.15 -23.56
C LEU A 135 33.43 -0.29 -23.20
N VAL A 136 33.13 -0.54 -21.94
CA VAL A 136 32.78 -1.85 -21.39
C VAL A 136 31.33 -1.83 -20.94
N PHE A 137 30.54 -2.76 -21.44
CA PHE A 137 29.17 -3.01 -21.02
C PHE A 137 29.14 -4.12 -19.98
N VAL A 138 28.41 -3.93 -18.89
CA VAL A 138 28.13 -4.95 -17.89
C VAL A 138 26.62 -4.99 -17.69
N THR A 139 25.99 -6.02 -18.24
CA THR A 139 24.53 -6.16 -18.22
C THR A 139 24.16 -7.37 -17.38
N ILE A 140 23.40 -7.14 -16.31
CA ILE A 140 23.05 -8.15 -15.31
C ILE A 140 21.55 -8.42 -15.38
N ARG A 141 21.17 -9.68 -15.55
CA ARG A 141 19.77 -10.11 -15.60
C ARG A 141 19.12 -10.02 -14.23
N GLY A 142 17.83 -9.68 -14.22
CA GLY A 142 16.97 -9.89 -13.05
C GLY A 142 16.68 -11.36 -12.78
N THR A 143 15.58 -11.64 -12.09
CA THR A 143 15.17 -13.01 -11.82
C THR A 143 14.38 -13.58 -13.00
N PRO A 144 14.80 -14.69 -13.63
CA PRO A 144 14.01 -15.38 -14.65
C PRO A 144 12.82 -16.11 -14.00
N LEU A 145 12.01 -16.84 -14.78
CA LEU A 145 10.86 -17.60 -14.27
C LEU A 145 11.23 -18.82 -13.39
N ASN A 146 12.50 -19.02 -13.02
CA ASN A 146 12.97 -20.19 -12.28
C ASN A 146 13.03 -19.95 -10.74
N ALA A 147 12.89 -21.04 -9.97
CA ALA A 147 12.76 -20.97 -8.52
C ALA A 147 14.03 -20.59 -7.76
N ASN A 148 15.18 -21.02 -8.27
CA ASN A 148 16.43 -20.95 -7.53
C ASN A 148 16.91 -19.52 -7.34
N GLU A 149 16.97 -18.72 -8.41
CA GLU A 149 17.39 -17.31 -8.30
C GLU A 149 16.39 -16.46 -7.51
N TRP A 150 15.10 -16.82 -7.55
CA TRP A 150 14.07 -16.07 -6.86
C TRP A 150 14.17 -16.22 -5.34
N ILE A 151 14.46 -17.42 -4.85
CA ILE A 151 14.67 -17.68 -3.41
C ILE A 151 15.79 -16.79 -2.86
N SER A 152 16.82 -16.47 -3.65
CA SER A 152 17.88 -15.54 -3.26
C SER A 152 17.40 -14.11 -2.94
N ASN A 153 16.27 -13.67 -3.51
CA ASN A 153 15.65 -12.39 -3.14
C ASN A 153 15.18 -12.36 -1.68
N LEU A 154 14.94 -13.54 -1.08
CA LEU A 154 14.57 -13.69 0.32
C LEU A 154 15.79 -13.79 1.25
N ASN A 155 17.01 -13.92 0.69
CA ASN A 155 18.27 -14.12 1.40
C ASN A 155 18.86 -12.80 1.91
N ILE A 156 18.13 -12.11 2.78
CA ILE A 156 18.52 -10.81 3.35
C ILE A 156 19.80 -10.93 4.19
N SER A 157 19.87 -11.94 5.06
CA SER A 157 21.00 -12.21 5.95
C SER A 157 21.04 -13.68 6.39
N ASP A 158 20.70 -14.59 5.48
CA ASP A 158 20.46 -16.01 5.74
C ASP A 158 21.47 -16.71 6.65
N LYS A 159 22.77 -16.51 6.41
CA LYS A 159 23.83 -17.20 7.16
C LYS A 159 23.92 -16.70 8.60
N SER A 160 23.67 -15.41 8.84
CA SER A 160 23.82 -14.79 10.16
C SER A 160 22.51 -14.63 10.94
N LYS A 161 21.38 -14.57 10.22
CA LYS A 161 20.03 -14.22 10.70
C LYS A 161 20.01 -12.95 11.56
N LYS A 162 20.92 -12.03 11.24
CA LYS A 162 21.14 -10.76 11.94
C LYS A 162 21.29 -9.65 10.90
N PRO A 163 21.02 -8.39 11.26
CA PRO A 163 21.26 -7.28 10.35
C PRO A 163 22.74 -7.26 9.93
N ILE A 164 22.98 -7.33 8.64
CA ILE A 164 24.30 -7.18 8.01
C ILE A 164 24.30 -5.95 7.11
N PRO A 165 25.47 -5.33 6.85
CA PRO A 165 25.56 -4.08 6.09
C PRO A 165 25.00 -4.16 4.68
N THR A 166 25.03 -5.32 4.04
CA THR A 166 24.56 -5.53 2.67
C THR A 166 23.65 -6.75 2.60
N HIS A 167 22.66 -6.74 1.71
CA HIS A 167 21.81 -7.89 1.45
C HIS A 167 22.66 -9.07 0.98
N GLU A 168 22.57 -10.21 1.68
CA GLU A 168 23.49 -11.32 1.48
C GLU A 168 23.45 -11.86 0.04
N GLY A 169 22.26 -12.25 -0.43
CA GLY A 169 22.09 -12.83 -1.76
C GLY A 169 22.65 -11.94 -2.89
N PHE A 170 22.30 -10.66 -2.90
CA PHE A 170 22.81 -9.70 -3.90
C PHE A 170 24.32 -9.47 -3.79
N SER A 171 24.87 -9.41 -2.56
CA SER A 171 26.30 -9.13 -2.37
C SER A 171 27.21 -10.25 -2.85
N VAL A 172 26.80 -11.52 -2.68
CA VAL A 172 27.56 -12.67 -3.16
C VAL A 172 27.66 -12.63 -4.68
N THR A 173 26.54 -12.40 -5.37
CA THR A 173 26.52 -12.32 -6.83
C THR A 173 27.27 -11.07 -7.35
N ALA A 174 27.20 -9.93 -6.66
CA ALA A 174 27.92 -8.73 -7.07
C ALA A 174 29.45 -8.94 -7.08
N GLU A 175 29.99 -9.67 -6.09
CA GLU A 175 31.42 -10.02 -6.05
C GLU A 175 31.79 -11.02 -7.16
N GLN A 176 30.88 -11.93 -7.54
CA GLN A 176 31.08 -12.81 -8.71
C GLN A 176 31.21 -12.01 -10.01
N VAL A 177 30.29 -11.07 -10.25
CA VAL A 177 30.31 -10.20 -11.44
C VAL A 177 31.57 -9.33 -11.43
N HIS A 178 31.96 -8.80 -10.27
CA HIS A 178 33.19 -8.02 -10.11
C HIS A 178 34.44 -8.83 -10.49
N HIS A 179 34.57 -10.06 -10.00
CA HIS A 179 35.69 -10.94 -10.35
C HIS A 179 35.73 -11.27 -11.85
N ALA A 180 34.57 -11.51 -12.46
CA ALA A 180 34.45 -11.72 -13.89
C ALA A 180 34.89 -10.47 -14.68
N LEU A 181 34.44 -9.29 -14.28
CA LEU A 181 34.84 -8.01 -14.87
C LEU A 181 36.35 -7.79 -14.78
N MET A 182 36.95 -7.96 -13.60
CA MET A 182 38.39 -7.79 -13.44
C MET A 182 39.17 -8.78 -14.31
N THR A 183 38.70 -10.02 -14.42
CA THR A 183 39.29 -11.04 -15.28
C THR A 183 39.18 -10.66 -16.76
N PHE A 184 38.02 -10.18 -17.19
CA PHE A 184 37.77 -9.70 -18.55
C PHE A 184 38.71 -8.56 -18.92
N LEU A 185 38.81 -7.53 -18.07
CA LEU A 185 39.70 -6.37 -18.27
C LEU A 185 41.16 -6.80 -18.41
N LEU A 186 41.62 -7.72 -17.56
CA LEU A 186 42.98 -8.25 -17.61
C LEU A 186 43.26 -9.05 -18.89
N LYS A 187 42.33 -9.93 -19.31
CA LYS A 187 42.44 -10.70 -20.55
C LYS A 187 42.51 -9.80 -21.79
N LYS A 188 41.71 -8.73 -21.81
CA LYS A 188 41.65 -7.76 -22.92
C LYS A 188 42.74 -6.68 -22.85
N GLY A 189 43.48 -6.59 -21.74
CA GLY A 189 44.48 -5.54 -21.54
C GLY A 189 43.88 -4.14 -21.42
N ILE A 190 42.64 -4.03 -20.95
CA ILE A 190 41.92 -2.76 -20.76
C ILE A 190 42.27 -2.17 -19.39
N PRO A 191 42.92 -1.00 -19.30
CA PRO A 191 43.18 -0.35 -18.02
C PRO A 191 41.87 0.20 -17.43
N ALA A 192 41.49 -0.28 -16.24
CA ALA A 192 40.22 0.09 -15.60
C ALA A 192 40.01 1.61 -15.45
N LYS A 193 41.06 2.37 -15.15
CA LYS A 193 40.99 3.85 -15.01
C LYS A 193 40.77 4.60 -16.34
N ASP A 194 41.11 3.97 -17.47
CA ASP A 194 41.11 4.59 -18.79
C ASP A 194 39.94 4.09 -19.66
N ALA A 195 38.96 3.40 -19.06
CA ALA A 195 37.78 2.88 -19.75
C ALA A 195 36.50 3.57 -19.27
N PHE A 196 35.51 3.61 -20.16
CA PHE A 196 34.12 3.91 -19.80
C PHE A 196 33.40 2.60 -19.47
N PHE A 197 32.51 2.64 -18.49
CA PHE A 197 31.67 1.50 -18.11
C PHE A 197 30.21 1.88 -18.22
N LEU A 198 29.41 1.06 -18.90
CA LEU A 198 27.96 1.12 -18.83
C LEU A 198 27.47 -0.12 -18.06
N ILE A 199 27.01 0.09 -16.84
CA ILE A 199 26.53 -0.96 -15.94
C ILE A 199 25.02 -0.82 -15.83
N THR A 200 24.31 -1.94 -15.98
CA THR A 200 22.86 -1.91 -15.92
C THR A 200 22.25 -3.23 -15.48
N GLY A 201 21.05 -3.14 -14.94
CA GLY A 201 20.22 -4.26 -14.56
C GLY A 201 18.81 -3.82 -14.20
N HIS A 202 17.89 -4.77 -14.18
CA HIS A 202 16.52 -4.60 -13.74
C HIS A 202 16.22 -5.49 -12.53
N SER A 203 15.38 -5.03 -11.59
CA SER A 203 14.94 -5.81 -10.42
C SER A 203 16.12 -6.37 -9.61
N ARG A 204 16.25 -7.69 -9.45
CA ARG A 204 17.42 -8.33 -8.82
C ARG A 204 18.75 -7.93 -9.47
N GLY A 205 18.81 -7.86 -10.80
CA GLY A 205 20.00 -7.44 -11.54
C GLY A 205 20.36 -5.98 -11.26
N ALA A 206 19.37 -5.13 -11.02
CA ALA A 206 19.56 -3.74 -10.60
C ALA A 206 20.18 -3.64 -9.20
N ALA A 207 19.80 -4.52 -8.26
CA ALA A 207 20.43 -4.59 -6.94
C ALA A 207 21.91 -5.03 -7.02
N ILE A 208 22.22 -6.00 -7.88
CA ILE A 208 23.59 -6.48 -8.10
C ILE A 208 24.43 -5.38 -8.77
N ALA A 209 23.89 -4.70 -9.79
CA ALA A 209 24.51 -3.55 -10.45
C ALA A 209 24.84 -2.43 -9.42
N ASN A 210 23.87 -2.07 -8.57
CA ASN A 210 24.05 -1.06 -7.52
C ASN A 210 25.22 -1.39 -6.58
N LEU A 211 25.32 -2.65 -6.14
CA LEU A 211 26.41 -3.11 -5.28
C LEU A 211 27.75 -3.17 -6.03
N LEU A 212 27.75 -3.55 -7.31
CA LEU A 212 28.94 -3.53 -8.16
C LEU A 212 29.47 -2.10 -8.32
N GLY A 213 28.61 -1.13 -8.62
CA GLY A 213 28.99 0.28 -8.68
C GLY A 213 29.57 0.78 -7.36
N ALA A 214 28.93 0.45 -6.24
CA ALA A 214 29.45 0.79 -4.91
C ALA A 214 30.82 0.16 -4.64
N ARG A 215 31.04 -1.08 -5.10
CA ARG A 215 32.32 -1.77 -5.00
C ARG A 215 33.41 -1.11 -5.85
N MET A 216 33.10 -0.75 -7.10
CA MET A 216 34.03 -0.05 -8.00
C MET A 216 34.47 1.31 -7.42
N ALA A 217 33.57 2.03 -6.76
CA ALA A 217 33.90 3.25 -6.04
C ALA A 217 34.87 3.01 -4.87
N ALA A 218 34.78 1.85 -4.21
CA ALA A 218 35.62 1.49 -3.07
C ALA A 218 37.01 0.98 -3.48
N ASP A 219 37.16 0.33 -4.63
CA ASP A 219 38.43 -0.25 -5.07
C ASP A 219 39.51 0.80 -5.38
N GLY A 220 39.11 2.00 -5.78
CA GLY A 220 40.04 3.11 -6.08
C GLY A 220 40.87 2.93 -7.35
N ILE A 221 40.56 1.94 -8.20
CA ILE A 221 41.23 1.69 -9.49
C ILE A 221 40.42 2.16 -10.71
N PHE A 222 39.13 2.44 -10.50
CA PHE A 222 38.21 2.96 -11.52
C PHE A 222 38.13 4.48 -11.41
N ASP A 223 38.02 5.17 -12.54
CA ASP A 223 37.59 6.56 -12.57
C ASP A 223 36.06 6.59 -12.52
N THR A 224 35.49 6.86 -11.35
CA THR A 224 34.03 6.83 -11.15
C THR A 224 33.30 7.83 -12.03
N ALA A 225 33.95 8.91 -12.49
CA ALA A 225 33.38 9.86 -13.44
C ALA A 225 33.13 9.26 -14.84
N ARG A 226 33.66 8.06 -15.10
CA ARG A 226 33.54 7.27 -16.34
C ARG A 226 32.71 5.99 -16.15
N VAL A 227 32.14 5.78 -14.96
CA VAL A 227 31.25 4.65 -14.66
C VAL A 227 29.81 5.14 -14.69
N TYR A 228 29.07 4.73 -15.73
CA TYR A 228 27.66 5.03 -15.91
C TYR A 228 26.85 3.83 -15.42
N ASP A 229 26.37 3.90 -14.18
CA ASP A 229 25.60 2.84 -13.55
C ASP A 229 24.12 3.25 -13.47
N PHE A 230 23.28 2.60 -14.26
CA PHE A 230 21.84 2.85 -14.33
C PHE A 230 21.09 1.60 -13.91
N THR A 231 20.27 1.71 -12.87
CA THR A 231 19.52 0.58 -12.33
C THR A 231 18.02 0.85 -12.45
N PHE A 232 17.25 -0.17 -12.80
CA PHE A 232 15.79 -0.07 -12.97
C PHE A 232 15.08 -0.97 -11.97
N ALA A 233 14.12 -0.44 -11.23
CA ALA A 233 13.39 -1.18 -10.19
C ALA A 233 14.28 -1.85 -9.12
N SER A 234 15.46 -1.28 -8.83
CA SER A 234 16.39 -1.87 -7.85
C SER A 234 15.70 -2.06 -6.50
N PRO A 235 15.76 -3.23 -5.86
CA PRO A 235 15.51 -3.41 -4.42
C PRO A 235 16.47 -2.59 -3.55
N ASN A 236 16.17 -2.46 -2.27
CA ASN A 236 17.14 -1.96 -1.29
C ASN A 236 18.24 -3.01 -1.03
N VAL A 237 19.49 -2.57 -0.92
CA VAL A 237 20.68 -3.45 -0.88
C VAL A 237 21.56 -3.29 0.35
N THR A 238 21.45 -2.19 1.11
CA THR A 238 22.40 -1.90 2.20
C THR A 238 21.76 -1.23 3.41
N THR A 239 22.30 -1.45 4.60
CA THR A 239 21.99 -0.68 5.81
C THR A 239 23.04 0.40 6.14
N ASP A 240 24.03 0.60 5.26
CA ASP A 240 25.05 1.65 5.43
C ASP A 240 24.41 3.03 5.37
N GLU A 241 24.62 3.82 6.43
CA GLU A 241 24.08 5.17 6.56
C GLU A 241 24.75 6.16 5.58
N ASN A 242 25.93 5.81 5.04
CA ASN A 242 26.67 6.60 4.05
C ASN A 242 26.36 6.21 2.60
N CYS A 243 25.33 5.39 2.35
CA CYS A 243 25.01 4.94 0.99
C CYS A 243 24.65 6.09 0.03
N GLY A 244 24.25 7.25 0.57
CA GLY A 244 23.97 8.48 -0.17
C GLY A 244 25.18 9.42 -0.34
N ASP A 245 26.39 9.03 0.05
CA ASP A 245 27.59 9.85 -0.10
C ASP A 245 27.82 10.27 -1.55
N GLU A 246 28.39 11.46 -1.75
CA GLU A 246 28.66 12.02 -3.08
C GLU A 246 29.48 11.09 -3.96
N LYS A 247 30.40 10.29 -3.38
CA LYS A 247 31.24 9.32 -4.12
C LYS A 247 30.43 8.25 -4.88
N PHE A 248 29.18 7.99 -4.49
CA PHE A 248 28.27 7.06 -5.15
C PHE A 248 27.30 7.76 -6.11
N GLY A 249 27.42 9.08 -6.29
CA GLY A 249 26.47 9.89 -7.07
C GLY A 249 26.42 9.60 -8.57
N PHE A 250 27.27 8.71 -9.09
CA PHE A 250 27.24 8.19 -10.46
C PHE A 250 26.29 6.99 -10.64
N ILE A 251 25.81 6.41 -9.54
CA ILE A 251 24.83 5.33 -9.53
C ILE A 251 23.43 5.97 -9.55
N TRP A 252 22.68 5.71 -10.63
CA TRP A 252 21.36 6.27 -10.88
C TRP A 252 20.30 5.17 -10.82
N ASN A 253 19.47 5.22 -9.78
CA ASN A 253 18.35 4.29 -9.58
C ASN A 253 17.06 4.90 -10.15
N ILE A 254 16.55 4.37 -11.25
CA ILE A 254 15.27 4.74 -11.84
C ILE A 254 14.18 3.93 -11.16
N ILE A 255 13.24 4.62 -10.53
CA ILE A 255 12.20 4.04 -9.67
C ILE A 255 10.82 4.42 -10.18
N ASN A 256 9.95 3.44 -10.38
CA ASN A 256 8.52 3.68 -10.40
C ASN A 256 8.02 3.71 -8.94
N ALA A 257 7.49 4.84 -8.48
CA ALA A 257 7.01 4.97 -7.08
C ALA A 257 5.80 4.08 -6.77
N GLU A 258 5.14 3.54 -7.79
CA GLU A 258 4.03 2.58 -7.66
C GLU A 258 4.53 1.12 -7.56
N ASP A 259 5.81 0.86 -7.81
CA ASP A 259 6.45 -0.46 -7.71
C ASP A 259 6.83 -0.79 -6.25
N ILE A 260 6.49 -2.00 -5.82
CA ILE A 260 6.75 -2.48 -4.45
C ILE A 260 8.21 -2.93 -4.31
N VAL A 261 8.82 -3.48 -5.37
CA VAL A 261 10.16 -4.09 -5.29
C VAL A 261 11.23 -3.10 -4.84
N PRO A 262 11.25 -1.84 -5.30
CA PRO A 262 12.16 -0.84 -4.78
C PRO A 262 12.03 -0.51 -3.29
N THR A 263 10.95 -0.94 -2.63
CA THR A 263 10.73 -0.67 -1.21
C THR A 263 11.20 -1.79 -0.30
N VAL A 264 11.62 -2.93 -0.85
CA VAL A 264 12.05 -4.11 -0.09
C VAL A 264 13.57 -4.38 -0.22
N PRO A 265 14.24 -4.86 0.85
CA PRO A 265 13.76 -4.90 2.22
C PRO A 265 13.41 -3.49 2.76
N PRO A 266 12.51 -3.36 3.74
CA PRO A 266 12.00 -2.06 4.16
C PRO A 266 13.05 -1.09 4.73
N ASN A 267 12.71 0.19 4.71
CA ASN A 267 13.44 1.27 5.39
C ASN A 267 12.55 1.94 6.45
N ARG A 268 12.01 1.14 7.37
CA ARG A 268 11.03 1.61 8.35
C ARG A 268 11.17 0.83 9.66
N ASN A 269 10.92 1.52 10.78
CA ASN A 269 11.00 0.96 12.14
C ASN A 269 12.39 0.38 12.43
N GLY A 270 12.51 -0.91 12.74
CA GLY A 270 13.80 -1.58 12.97
C GLY A 270 14.58 -1.89 11.70
N TRP A 271 13.98 -1.70 10.51
CA TRP A 271 14.61 -1.92 9.23
C TRP A 271 15.24 -0.63 8.68
N LYS A 272 16.47 -0.74 8.16
CA LYS A 272 17.27 0.40 7.69
C LYS A 272 17.77 0.25 6.25
N TYR A 273 17.16 -0.62 5.45
CA TYR A 273 17.67 -0.93 4.13
C TYR A 273 17.46 0.23 3.14
N ARG A 274 18.47 0.53 2.33
CA ARG A 274 18.59 1.64 1.38
C ARG A 274 19.35 1.16 0.14
N LYS A 275 19.59 2.06 -0.81
CA LYS A 275 20.40 1.84 -2.01
C LYS A 275 21.54 2.84 -2.08
N PHE A 276 22.63 2.47 -2.75
CA PHE A 276 23.69 3.42 -3.04
C PHE A 276 23.28 4.38 -4.16
N GLY A 277 23.78 5.62 -4.08
CA GLY A 277 23.64 6.62 -5.13
C GLY A 277 22.33 7.39 -5.12
N ARG A 278 21.95 7.90 -6.30
CA ARG A 278 20.84 8.83 -6.49
C ARG A 278 19.60 8.09 -7.00
N MET A 279 18.42 8.58 -6.64
CA MET A 279 17.15 8.04 -7.13
C MET A 279 16.47 9.05 -8.07
N ARG A 280 15.76 8.54 -9.07
CA ARG A 280 14.95 9.30 -10.03
C ARG A 280 13.58 8.63 -10.13
N ALA A 281 12.53 9.34 -9.73
CA ALA A 281 11.17 8.82 -9.77
C ALA A 281 10.54 9.05 -11.14
N LEU A 282 10.07 7.98 -11.78
CA LEU A 282 9.26 8.07 -12.98
C LEU A 282 7.96 8.84 -12.71
N VAL A 283 7.46 9.52 -13.73
CA VAL A 283 6.16 10.20 -13.67
C VAL A 283 5.01 9.22 -13.42
N ASN A 284 4.07 9.62 -12.57
CA ASN A 284 2.84 8.92 -12.25
C ASN A 284 1.73 9.93 -11.91
N ALA A 285 0.53 9.42 -11.67
CA ALA A 285 -0.66 10.25 -11.40
C ALA A 285 -0.55 11.12 -10.12
N TRP A 286 0.37 10.83 -9.20
CA TRP A 286 0.53 11.55 -7.93
C TRP A 286 1.66 12.58 -7.92
N ASN A 287 2.66 12.40 -8.77
CA ASN A 287 3.81 13.32 -8.85
C ASN A 287 3.80 14.19 -10.12
N THR A 288 2.77 14.08 -10.96
CA THR A 288 2.64 14.83 -12.21
C THR A 288 1.24 15.40 -12.32
N LYS A 289 1.09 16.61 -12.87
CA LYS A 289 -0.24 17.21 -13.08
C LYS A 289 -1.12 16.28 -13.91
N LYS A 290 -2.37 16.12 -13.48
CA LYS A 290 -3.32 15.16 -14.06
C LYS A 290 -3.44 15.28 -15.58
N GLU A 291 -3.64 16.48 -16.11
CA GLU A 291 -3.79 16.69 -17.56
C GLU A 291 -2.53 16.26 -18.30
N ARG A 292 -1.35 16.56 -17.77
CA ARG A 292 -0.08 16.19 -18.40
C ARG A 292 0.15 14.67 -18.35
N TYR A 293 -0.16 14.04 -17.22
CA TYR A 293 0.01 12.59 -17.08
C TYR A 293 -0.99 11.82 -17.96
N GLU A 294 -2.29 12.12 -17.86
CA GLU A 294 -3.36 11.39 -18.55
C GLU A 294 -3.43 11.68 -20.05
N ASP A 295 -3.29 12.96 -20.44
CA ASP A 295 -3.58 13.38 -21.82
C ASP A 295 -2.34 13.38 -22.71
N GLU A 296 -1.13 13.41 -22.14
CA GLU A 296 0.13 13.50 -22.89
C GLU A 296 1.06 12.31 -22.64
N PHE A 297 1.45 12.08 -21.38
CA PHE A 297 2.52 11.14 -21.06
C PHE A 297 2.08 9.68 -21.15
N LEU A 298 0.95 9.32 -20.55
CA LEU A 298 0.43 7.95 -20.58
C LEU A 298 0.10 7.48 -22.01
N PRO A 299 -0.50 8.30 -22.90
CA PRO A 299 -0.67 7.93 -24.32
C PRO A 299 0.65 7.65 -25.04
N ARG A 300 1.67 8.51 -24.88
CA ARG A 300 3.01 8.32 -25.48
C ARG A 300 3.69 7.05 -24.99
N MET A 301 3.61 6.78 -23.68
CA MET A 301 4.13 5.54 -23.10
C MET A 301 3.38 4.30 -23.66
N ASN A 302 2.05 4.37 -23.76
CA ASN A 302 1.23 3.29 -24.31
C ASN A 302 1.51 2.99 -25.78
N GLU A 303 1.93 3.97 -26.58
CA GLU A 303 2.37 3.72 -27.96
C GLU A 303 3.56 2.76 -28.03
N ILE A 304 4.45 2.80 -27.04
CA ILE A 304 5.59 1.89 -26.92
C ILE A 304 5.15 0.59 -26.22
N TYR A 305 4.46 0.70 -25.08
CA TYR A 305 4.09 -0.44 -24.25
C TYR A 305 3.19 -1.46 -24.95
N ARG A 306 2.22 -1.00 -25.77
CA ARG A 306 1.38 -1.88 -26.60
C ARG A 306 2.18 -2.73 -27.57
N ARG A 307 3.36 -2.28 -27.98
CA ARG A 307 4.23 -3.07 -28.86
C ARG A 307 4.80 -4.29 -28.15
N PHE A 308 4.92 -4.27 -26.82
CA PHE A 308 5.40 -5.38 -26.02
C PHE A 308 4.29 -6.30 -25.54
N LEU A 309 3.20 -5.75 -24.96
CA LEU A 309 2.13 -6.55 -24.34
C LEU A 309 0.81 -6.59 -25.11
N GLY A 310 0.68 -5.88 -26.23
CA GLY A 310 -0.57 -5.82 -27.00
C GLY A 310 -1.73 -5.11 -26.30
N ARG A 311 -1.52 -4.56 -25.10
CA ARG A 311 -2.50 -3.81 -24.31
C ARG A 311 -1.92 -2.53 -23.72
N ASP A 312 -2.79 -1.70 -23.16
CA ASP A 312 -2.38 -0.51 -22.42
C ASP A 312 -1.79 -0.86 -21.05
N PHE A 313 -0.90 0.03 -20.58
CA PHE A 313 -0.35 0.03 -19.24
C PHE A 313 -1.43 0.29 -18.20
N SER A 314 -1.41 -0.49 -17.12
CA SER A 314 -2.40 -0.46 -16.04
C SER A 314 -1.83 0.14 -14.75
N PRO A 315 -1.77 1.48 -14.59
CA PRO A 315 -1.26 2.14 -13.38
C PRO A 315 -2.15 1.95 -12.15
N PHE A 316 -1.54 1.93 -10.94
CA PHE A 316 -2.31 1.99 -9.69
C PHE A 316 -2.98 3.34 -9.48
N ARG A 317 -2.38 4.42 -9.99
CA ARG A 317 -2.85 5.81 -9.85
C ARG A 317 -2.92 6.26 -8.38
N THR A 318 -2.11 5.65 -7.54
CA THR A 318 -2.00 5.93 -6.10
C THR A 318 -0.58 6.28 -5.66
N GLY A 319 0.35 6.46 -6.62
CA GLY A 319 1.73 6.79 -6.33
C GLY A 319 2.34 5.83 -5.29
N PRO A 320 3.13 6.33 -4.33
CA PRO A 320 3.78 5.49 -3.33
C PRO A 320 2.86 5.00 -2.20
N PHE A 321 1.54 5.23 -2.26
CA PHE A 321 0.65 4.87 -1.16
C PHE A 321 0.64 3.37 -0.88
N ILE A 322 0.50 2.54 -1.92
CA ILE A 322 0.43 1.08 -1.76
C ILE A 322 1.77 0.53 -1.29
N PRO A 323 2.93 0.79 -1.95
CA PRO A 323 4.22 0.32 -1.45
C PRO A 323 4.51 0.74 -0.01
N ALA A 324 4.13 1.98 0.37
CA ALA A 324 4.26 2.45 1.75
C ALA A 324 3.36 1.69 2.74
N GLN A 325 2.16 1.26 2.33
CA GLN A 325 1.29 0.42 3.18
C GLN A 325 1.85 -0.99 3.32
N VAL A 326 2.34 -1.60 2.24
CA VAL A 326 3.00 -2.93 2.27
C VAL A 326 4.18 -2.88 3.23
N SER A 327 5.05 -1.88 3.11
CA SER A 327 6.16 -1.65 4.05
C SER A 327 5.67 -1.47 5.49
N ARG A 328 4.57 -0.74 5.72
CA ARG A 328 4.01 -0.51 7.07
C ARG A 328 3.46 -1.80 7.69
N VAL A 329 2.73 -2.60 6.92
CA VAL A 329 2.18 -3.88 7.40
C VAL A 329 3.33 -4.85 7.69
N LEU A 330 4.25 -5.01 6.74
CA LEU A 330 5.41 -5.88 6.89
C LEU A 330 6.24 -5.54 8.14
N THR A 331 6.58 -4.27 8.33
CA THR A 331 7.34 -3.80 9.51
C THR A 331 6.54 -3.70 10.81
N SER A 332 5.25 -4.04 10.78
CA SER A 332 4.42 -4.22 11.99
C SER A 332 4.24 -5.67 12.37
N LEU A 333 4.43 -6.58 11.42
CA LEU A 333 4.45 -8.03 11.64
C LEU A 333 5.86 -8.52 12.02
N TYR A 334 6.90 -7.86 11.50
CA TYR A 334 8.30 -8.18 11.75
C TYR A 334 9.06 -6.90 12.08
N ASP A 335 9.45 -6.74 13.34
CA ASP A 335 10.11 -5.53 13.82
C ASP A 335 11.52 -5.36 13.22
N ASP A 336 12.21 -6.47 12.95
CA ASP A 336 13.57 -6.50 12.40
C ASP A 336 13.91 -7.78 11.60
N VAL A 337 15.16 -7.85 11.12
CA VAL A 337 15.69 -8.99 10.34
C VAL A 337 15.67 -10.31 11.12
N PRO A 338 16.07 -10.39 12.40
CA PRO A 338 15.90 -11.60 13.22
C PRO A 338 14.46 -12.16 13.22
N GLU A 339 13.44 -11.31 13.37
CA GLU A 339 12.04 -11.75 13.39
C GLU A 339 11.57 -12.30 12.04
N TYR A 340 12.06 -11.74 10.93
CA TYR A 340 11.80 -12.25 9.58
C TYR A 340 12.20 -13.72 9.40
N TYR A 341 13.24 -14.18 10.13
CA TYR A 341 13.74 -15.56 10.11
C TYR A 341 13.13 -16.48 11.20
N ALA A 342 12.21 -16.01 12.03
CA ALA A 342 11.70 -16.77 13.16
C ALA A 342 10.96 -18.06 12.72
N PRO A 343 11.20 -19.24 13.35
CA PRO A 343 10.73 -20.53 12.82
C PRO A 343 9.20 -20.74 12.73
N ILE A 344 8.41 -20.03 13.54
CA ILE A 344 6.94 -20.25 13.66
C ILE A 344 6.14 -19.14 12.95
N PHE A 345 6.74 -17.97 12.72
CA PHE A 345 6.05 -16.80 12.14
C PHE A 345 6.79 -16.15 10.96
N GLY A 346 8.03 -16.56 10.65
CA GLY A 346 8.90 -15.89 9.68
C GLY A 346 8.36 -15.93 8.25
N LEU A 347 8.35 -14.76 7.60
CA LEU A 347 7.84 -14.59 6.25
C LEU A 347 8.62 -15.42 5.22
N ARG A 348 9.93 -15.60 5.44
CA ARG A 348 10.78 -16.35 4.50
C ARG A 348 10.26 -17.75 4.21
N LYS A 349 10.03 -18.57 5.25
CA LYS A 349 9.56 -19.96 5.05
C LYS A 349 8.19 -20.03 4.38
N LYS A 350 7.31 -19.06 4.67
CA LYS A 350 6.00 -18.95 4.01
C LYS A 350 6.17 -18.60 2.53
N ALA A 351 7.00 -17.61 2.22
CA ALA A 351 7.27 -17.18 0.86
C ALA A 351 7.96 -18.27 0.04
N GLU A 352 8.96 -18.97 0.58
CA GLU A 352 9.58 -20.16 -0.03
C GLU A 352 8.55 -21.27 -0.28
N SER A 353 7.70 -21.58 0.71
CA SER A 353 6.68 -22.62 0.57
C SER A 353 5.60 -22.27 -0.46
N ILE A 354 5.20 -21.00 -0.57
CA ILE A 354 4.25 -20.55 -1.58
C ILE A 354 4.89 -20.62 -2.96
N PHE A 355 6.13 -20.15 -3.09
CA PHE A 355 6.86 -20.19 -4.35
C PHE A 355 7.06 -21.63 -4.87
N LEU A 356 7.49 -22.56 -4.02
CA LEU A 356 7.69 -23.98 -4.39
C LEU A 356 6.39 -24.70 -4.75
N LYS A 357 5.23 -24.24 -4.24
CA LYS A 357 3.92 -24.76 -4.66
C LYS A 357 3.54 -24.30 -6.07
N VAL A 358 4.00 -23.11 -6.46
CA VAL A 358 3.74 -22.51 -7.78
C VAL A 358 4.69 -23.07 -8.84
N PHE A 359 5.95 -23.26 -8.47
CA PHE A 359 7.00 -23.81 -9.32
C PHE A 359 7.60 -25.06 -8.65
N PRO A 360 6.90 -26.21 -8.73
CA PRO A 360 7.46 -27.46 -8.25
C PRO A 360 8.76 -27.74 -9.01
N GLU A 361 9.82 -28.15 -8.31
CA GLU A 361 10.98 -28.72 -8.98
C GLU A 361 10.52 -29.95 -9.77
N ASP A 362 10.90 -30.04 -11.04
CA ASP A 362 10.72 -31.29 -11.80
C ASP A 362 11.37 -32.41 -10.98
N GLU A 363 10.59 -33.43 -10.62
CA GLU A 363 11.03 -34.58 -9.83
C GLU A 363 12.23 -35.27 -10.51
N ALA A 364 13.44 -34.85 -10.16
CA ALA A 364 14.60 -35.69 -10.28
C ALA A 364 14.43 -36.80 -9.22
N GLU A 365 14.26 -38.03 -9.69
CA GLU A 365 14.19 -39.27 -8.93
C GLU A 365 15.00 -39.23 -7.61
N ILE A 366 14.33 -38.90 -6.50
CA ILE A 366 14.83 -39.19 -5.15
C ILE A 366 14.04 -40.40 -4.66
N GLY A 367 14.74 -41.53 -4.63
CA GLY A 367 14.21 -42.80 -4.16
C GLY A 367 13.78 -42.78 -2.69
N ASP A 368 12.64 -43.42 -2.48
CA ASP A 368 12.16 -44.16 -1.31
C ASP A 368 12.08 -43.49 0.08
N GLU A 369 10.81 -43.48 0.52
CA GLU A 369 10.28 -43.69 1.88
C GLU A 369 10.45 -42.58 2.94
N GLU A 370 9.36 -41.83 3.17
CA GLU A 370 8.75 -41.73 4.50
C GLU A 370 7.25 -41.34 4.38
N ASP A 371 6.37 -42.25 4.81
CA ASP A 371 4.91 -42.14 4.82
C ASP A 371 4.41 -40.88 5.55
N PHE A 372 3.72 -39.98 4.84
CA PHE A 372 2.74 -39.07 5.41
C PHE A 372 1.32 -39.46 4.94
N PRO A 373 0.33 -39.53 5.84
CA PRO A 373 -0.99 -40.04 5.49
C PRO A 373 -1.71 -39.06 4.56
N ALA A 374 -2.19 -39.59 3.43
CA ALA A 374 -3.02 -38.89 2.48
C ALA A 374 -4.33 -38.43 3.13
N ASP A 375 -4.56 -37.11 3.17
CA ASP A 375 -5.88 -36.54 3.41
C ASP A 375 -6.48 -36.21 2.03
N GLU A 376 -7.50 -36.97 1.66
CA GLU A 376 -8.25 -36.81 0.41
C GLU A 376 -9.11 -35.53 0.50
N THR A 377 -8.68 -34.44 -0.14
CA THR A 377 -9.58 -33.33 -0.47
C THR A 377 -9.30 -32.74 -1.85
N GLU A 378 -10.34 -32.82 -2.68
CA GLU A 378 -10.68 -32.02 -3.87
C GLU A 378 -9.55 -31.71 -4.89
N THR A 379 -9.55 -32.51 -5.96
CA THR A 379 -9.01 -32.14 -7.27
C THR A 379 -9.80 -30.95 -7.83
N ASP A 380 -9.35 -29.72 -7.57
CA ASP A 380 -9.78 -28.57 -8.37
C ASP A 380 -9.01 -28.59 -9.69
N THR A 381 -9.75 -28.85 -10.75
CA THR A 381 -9.28 -28.79 -12.13
C THR A 381 -8.81 -27.37 -12.46
N LEU A 382 -7.53 -27.22 -12.80
CA LEU A 382 -6.96 -25.99 -13.35
C LEU A 382 -7.78 -25.51 -14.56
N PRO A 383 -8.12 -24.21 -14.68
CA PRO A 383 -8.81 -23.70 -15.86
C PRO A 383 -7.92 -23.79 -17.11
N GLU A 384 -8.39 -24.48 -18.15
CA GLU A 384 -7.70 -24.77 -19.42
C GLU A 384 -7.53 -23.57 -20.38
N ASP A 385 -7.65 -22.31 -19.95
CA ASP A 385 -7.76 -21.17 -20.89
C ASP A 385 -6.95 -19.90 -20.51
N ILE A 386 -5.69 -20.09 -20.07
CA ILE A 386 -4.71 -19.00 -20.02
C ILE A 386 -3.56 -19.36 -20.96
N GLY A 387 -3.53 -18.71 -22.12
CA GLY A 387 -2.44 -18.87 -23.08
C GLY A 387 -1.11 -18.49 -22.44
N ALA A 388 -0.11 -19.36 -22.65
CA ALA A 388 1.32 -19.25 -22.40
C ALA A 388 1.88 -17.82 -22.21
N SER A 389 1.66 -17.21 -21.04
CA SER A 389 2.21 -15.92 -20.65
C SER A 389 2.55 -15.89 -19.14
N GLY A 390 3.85 -15.83 -18.85
CA GLY A 390 4.47 -15.18 -17.69
C GLY A 390 4.29 -15.79 -16.29
N GLY A 391 5.28 -16.54 -15.79
CA GLY A 391 5.32 -16.99 -14.37
C GLY A 391 5.47 -15.85 -13.34
N SER A 392 6.00 -14.69 -13.74
CA SER A 392 6.00 -13.43 -12.98
C SER A 392 4.60 -12.88 -12.74
N SER A 393 3.70 -13.02 -13.73
CA SER A 393 2.27 -12.73 -13.59
C SER A 393 1.60 -13.60 -12.54
N PHE A 394 1.98 -14.88 -12.47
CA PHE A 394 1.47 -15.80 -11.45
C PHE A 394 2.02 -15.50 -10.05
N LEU A 395 3.31 -15.17 -9.91
CA LEU A 395 3.87 -14.78 -8.61
C LEU A 395 3.27 -13.47 -8.10
N MET A 396 3.14 -12.45 -8.96
CA MET A 396 2.48 -11.20 -8.59
C MET A 396 0.99 -11.43 -8.32
N ALA A 397 0.34 -12.38 -8.99
CA ALA A 397 -1.00 -12.85 -8.65
C ALA A 397 -1.04 -13.53 -7.28
N ALA A 398 -0.06 -14.37 -6.93
CA ALA A 398 0.02 -15.03 -5.63
C ALA A 398 0.32 -14.03 -4.50
N ILE A 399 1.16 -13.01 -4.75
CA ILE A 399 1.35 -11.88 -3.84
C ILE A 399 0.06 -11.06 -3.73
N ALA A 400 -0.63 -10.81 -4.84
CA ALA A 400 -1.93 -10.14 -4.83
C ALA A 400 -2.93 -10.94 -4.00
N GLU A 401 -2.97 -12.26 -4.16
CA GLU A 401 -3.86 -13.18 -3.45
C GLU A 401 -3.52 -13.27 -1.97
N MET A 402 -2.23 -13.39 -1.59
CA MET A 402 -1.79 -13.29 -0.19
C MET A 402 -2.17 -11.95 0.44
N ILE A 403 -1.92 -10.84 -0.28
CA ILE A 403 -2.32 -9.51 0.17
C ILE A 403 -3.84 -9.48 0.30
N ASN A 404 -4.59 -10.08 -0.62
CA ASN A 404 -6.03 -10.15 -0.60
C ASN A 404 -6.54 -10.98 0.59
N GLU A 405 -5.93 -12.12 0.91
CA GLU A 405 -6.25 -12.98 2.04
C GLU A 405 -5.90 -12.32 3.39
N GLU A 406 -4.69 -11.79 3.54
CA GLU A 406 -4.23 -11.07 4.75
C GLU A 406 -5.01 -9.76 4.97
N THR A 407 -5.57 -9.19 3.91
CA THR A 407 -6.40 -7.99 3.98
C THR A 407 -7.91 -8.28 3.93
N ASP A 408 -8.35 -9.55 3.85
CA ASP A 408 -9.77 -9.96 3.82
C ASP A 408 -10.56 -9.35 2.64
N GLY A 409 -9.99 -9.38 1.43
CA GLY A 409 -10.63 -8.86 0.21
C GLY A 409 -10.40 -7.37 -0.07
N LEU A 410 -9.56 -6.68 0.70
CA LEU A 410 -9.52 -5.20 0.76
C LEU A 410 -8.73 -4.53 -0.36
N ILE A 411 -7.77 -5.24 -0.95
CA ILE A 411 -6.87 -4.73 -1.99
C ILE A 411 -7.16 -5.49 -3.28
N ASN A 412 -8.24 -5.08 -3.96
CA ASN A 412 -8.66 -5.67 -5.24
C ASN A 412 -8.01 -4.90 -6.40
N TYR A 413 -6.71 -5.04 -6.56
CA TYR A 413 -6.01 -4.58 -7.76
C TYR A 413 -5.91 -5.72 -8.76
N THR A 414 -5.91 -5.40 -10.05
CA THR A 414 -5.67 -6.39 -11.09
C THR A 414 -4.23 -6.88 -11.00
N THR A 415 -4.01 -8.19 -11.18
CA THR A 415 -2.68 -8.79 -11.36
C THR A 415 -1.84 -7.99 -12.36
N ASP A 416 -2.47 -7.53 -13.45
CA ASP A 416 -1.86 -6.65 -14.45
C ASP A 416 -1.20 -5.42 -13.85
N ALA A 417 -1.81 -4.72 -12.88
CA ALA A 417 -1.21 -3.51 -12.32
C ALA A 417 0.08 -3.81 -11.53
N LEU A 418 0.12 -4.92 -10.78
CA LEU A 418 1.32 -5.33 -10.05
C LEU A 418 2.45 -5.73 -11.00
N VAL A 419 2.12 -6.49 -12.05
CA VAL A 419 3.08 -6.91 -13.08
C VAL A 419 3.60 -5.69 -13.82
N ASP A 420 2.71 -4.85 -14.33
CA ASP A 420 3.06 -3.66 -15.11
C ASP A 420 3.96 -2.72 -14.33
N MET A 421 3.73 -2.48 -13.04
CA MET A 421 4.55 -1.52 -12.30
C MET A 421 6.01 -1.97 -12.16
N HIS A 422 6.23 -3.29 -12.16
CA HIS A 422 7.54 -3.89 -11.98
C HIS A 422 8.18 -4.37 -13.29
N ALA A 423 7.42 -4.59 -14.37
CA ALA A 423 7.94 -5.11 -15.63
C ALA A 423 9.02 -4.20 -16.23
N CYS A 424 10.10 -4.79 -16.74
CA CYS A 424 11.19 -4.02 -17.35
C CYS A 424 10.70 -3.31 -18.63
N GLU A 425 9.75 -3.91 -19.35
CA GLU A 425 9.03 -3.35 -20.50
C GLU A 425 8.41 -1.99 -20.16
N SER A 426 7.86 -1.84 -18.95
CA SER A 426 7.25 -0.59 -18.48
C SER A 426 8.28 0.48 -18.24
N TYR A 427 9.41 0.14 -17.59
CA TYR A 427 10.52 1.07 -17.40
C TYR A 427 11.09 1.51 -18.74
N LEU A 428 11.34 0.57 -19.65
CA LEU A 428 11.82 0.86 -21.01
C LEU A 428 10.85 1.76 -21.78
N ALA A 429 9.55 1.46 -21.74
CA ALA A 429 8.53 2.26 -22.42
C ALA A 429 8.49 3.70 -21.90
N TRP A 430 8.55 3.93 -20.58
CA TRP A 430 8.65 5.28 -20.01
C TRP A 430 9.91 6.02 -20.45
N MET A 431 11.05 5.33 -20.42
CA MET A 431 12.36 5.90 -20.76
C MET A 431 12.46 6.28 -22.23
N VAL A 432 11.82 5.53 -23.13
CA VAL A 432 11.84 5.82 -24.57
C VAL A 432 10.77 6.84 -24.96
N ALA A 433 9.59 6.79 -24.35
CA ALA A 433 8.48 7.65 -24.74
C ALA A 433 8.66 9.13 -24.34
N LEU A 434 9.42 9.39 -23.27
CA LEU A 434 9.59 10.71 -22.67
C LEU A 434 11.03 11.18 -22.75
N ASP A 435 11.25 12.50 -22.82
CA ASP A 435 12.60 13.07 -22.69
C ASP A 435 13.06 13.14 -21.23
N GLY A 436 14.36 13.31 -20.99
CA GLY A 436 14.92 13.30 -19.63
C GLY A 436 14.36 14.36 -18.68
N SER A 437 13.83 15.48 -19.18
CA SER A 437 13.13 16.50 -18.38
C SER A 437 11.65 16.18 -18.12
N GLU A 438 11.11 15.18 -18.81
CA GLU A 438 9.72 14.76 -18.75
C GLU A 438 9.55 13.45 -17.99
N ALA A 439 10.50 12.52 -18.15
CA ALA A 439 10.44 11.17 -17.59
C ALA A 439 10.42 11.15 -16.06
N PHE A 440 10.92 12.20 -15.40
CA PHE A 440 11.09 12.25 -13.96
C PHE A 440 10.35 13.40 -13.28
N SER A 441 9.93 13.16 -12.05
CA SER A 441 9.36 14.18 -11.16
C SER A 441 10.07 14.19 -9.81
N GLU A 442 10.12 15.37 -9.19
CA GLU A 442 10.60 15.57 -7.81
C GLU A 442 9.46 15.84 -6.83
N MET A 443 8.21 15.81 -7.31
CA MET A 443 7.04 16.09 -6.50
C MET A 443 6.71 14.93 -5.57
N GLY A 444 6.74 15.19 -4.27
CA GLY A 444 6.46 14.20 -3.23
C GLY A 444 4.97 13.97 -2.98
N SER A 445 4.67 13.31 -1.87
CA SER A 445 3.31 13.06 -1.39
C SER A 445 3.25 13.07 0.13
N SER A 446 2.04 12.98 0.68
CA SER A 446 1.84 12.93 2.14
C SER A 446 0.77 11.93 2.54
N GLN A 447 0.89 11.42 3.77
CA GLN A 447 -0.09 10.53 4.37
C GLN A 447 -0.51 11.07 5.74
N ILE A 448 -1.82 11.11 5.97
CA ILE A 448 -2.42 11.57 7.23
C ILE A 448 -2.95 10.35 7.97
N SER A 449 -2.43 10.13 9.17
CA SER A 449 -2.83 9.04 10.05
C SER A 449 -3.70 9.57 11.19
N LEU A 450 -4.87 8.96 11.39
CA LEU A 450 -5.87 9.34 12.41
C LEU A 450 -6.24 8.12 13.26
N GLY A 451 -6.29 8.28 14.59
CA GLY A 451 -6.83 7.26 15.50
C GLY A 451 -8.36 7.11 15.40
N ARG A 452 -8.95 6.03 15.93
CA ARG A 452 -10.39 5.71 15.75
C ARG A 452 -11.40 6.69 16.38
N HIS A 453 -12.68 6.40 16.14
CA HIS A 453 -13.86 7.05 16.70
C HIS A 453 -14.12 8.45 16.15
N TYR A 454 -14.23 8.54 14.82
CA TYR A 454 -14.60 9.76 14.12
C TYR A 454 -15.26 9.44 12.79
N ASP A 455 -16.01 10.40 12.28
CA ASP A 455 -16.42 10.42 10.88
C ASP A 455 -15.61 11.49 10.16
N ALA A 456 -15.16 11.19 8.95
CA ALA A 456 -14.47 12.18 8.11
C ALA A 456 -14.88 12.08 6.65
N ALA A 457 -14.67 13.17 5.94
CA ALA A 457 -14.79 13.23 4.50
C ALA A 457 -13.62 14.00 3.91
N VAL A 458 -13.21 13.59 2.71
CA VAL A 458 -12.17 14.24 1.91
C VAL A 458 -12.84 14.88 0.70
N PHE A 459 -12.44 16.12 0.39
CA PHE A 459 -12.90 16.88 -0.75
C PHE A 459 -11.74 17.31 -1.63
N ASP A 460 -11.98 17.40 -2.93
CA ASP A 460 -11.11 18.11 -3.87
C ASP A 460 -11.30 19.64 -3.77
N GLU A 461 -10.55 20.38 -4.59
CA GLU A 461 -10.66 21.85 -4.72
C GLU A 461 -12.05 22.34 -5.19
N ASN A 462 -12.78 21.50 -5.92
CA ASN A 462 -14.12 21.80 -6.43
C ASN A 462 -15.23 21.51 -5.41
N GLY A 463 -14.88 20.91 -4.26
CA GLY A 463 -15.81 20.49 -3.22
C GLY A 463 -16.53 19.17 -3.50
N GLU A 464 -16.10 18.40 -4.50
CA GLU A 464 -16.52 17.02 -4.71
C GLU A 464 -15.91 16.11 -3.66
N ARG A 465 -16.70 15.16 -3.13
CA ARG A 465 -16.25 14.27 -2.07
C ARG A 465 -15.54 13.05 -2.65
N LEU A 466 -14.25 12.92 -2.35
CA LEU A 466 -13.40 11.82 -2.83
C LEU A 466 -13.28 10.63 -1.86
N ALA A 467 -13.56 10.82 -0.57
CA ALA A 467 -13.56 9.71 0.39
C ALA A 467 -14.51 9.95 1.56
N LEU A 468 -14.99 8.86 2.14
CA LEU A 468 -15.80 8.84 3.36
C LEU A 468 -15.21 7.84 4.36
N ILE A 469 -15.02 8.31 5.59
CA ILE A 469 -14.59 7.51 6.74
C ILE A 469 -15.71 7.55 7.77
N LYS A 470 -16.10 6.38 8.28
CA LYS A 470 -17.17 6.24 9.29
C LYS A 470 -16.66 5.44 10.47
N ASP A 471 -16.73 6.02 11.67
CA ASP A 471 -16.18 5.44 12.90
C ASP A 471 -14.71 5.00 12.76
N GLY A 472 -13.89 5.82 12.10
CA GLY A 472 -12.49 5.50 11.79
C GLY A 472 -12.32 4.30 10.86
N LEU A 473 -13.34 3.94 10.08
CA LEU A 473 -13.27 2.91 9.04
C LEU A 473 -13.53 3.52 7.67
N VAL A 474 -12.57 3.36 6.77
CA VAL A 474 -12.67 3.79 5.38
C VAL A 474 -13.83 3.07 4.70
N GLN A 475 -14.69 3.83 4.01
CA GLN A 475 -15.74 3.28 3.18
C GLN A 475 -15.19 3.12 1.75
N PHE A 476 -14.56 1.98 1.45
CA PHE A 476 -13.81 1.77 0.19
C PHE A 476 -14.59 2.13 -1.10
N LYS A 477 -15.89 1.81 -1.16
CA LYS A 477 -16.76 2.17 -2.30
C LYS A 477 -16.87 3.67 -2.56
N SER A 478 -16.54 4.50 -1.57
CA SER A 478 -16.57 5.96 -1.67
C SER A 478 -15.25 6.57 -2.14
N ILE A 479 -14.14 5.82 -2.12
CA ILE A 479 -12.82 6.32 -2.52
C ILE A 479 -12.84 6.62 -4.02
N ARG A 480 -12.25 7.74 -4.40
CA ARG A 480 -12.03 8.16 -5.78
C ARG A 480 -10.61 8.68 -5.92
N ASN A 481 -9.98 8.36 -7.05
CA ASN A 481 -8.68 8.90 -7.41
C ASN A 481 -8.74 10.44 -7.45
N PRO A 482 -7.64 11.12 -7.08
CA PRO A 482 -6.34 10.55 -6.73
C PRO A 482 -6.16 10.21 -5.24
N VAL A 483 -7.21 10.26 -4.41
CA VAL A 483 -7.07 9.94 -2.97
C VAL A 483 -7.05 8.44 -2.75
N ALA A 484 -6.14 7.98 -1.88
CA ALA A 484 -6.11 6.59 -1.39
C ALA A 484 -6.26 6.54 0.13
N ALA A 485 -6.90 5.50 0.66
CA ALA A 485 -7.09 5.36 2.10
C ALA A 485 -7.18 3.91 2.54
N PHE A 486 -6.64 3.64 3.73
CA PHE A 486 -6.59 2.31 4.33
C PHE A 486 -6.90 2.41 5.84
N SER A 487 -7.54 1.39 6.40
CA SER A 487 -7.82 1.32 7.85
C SER A 487 -7.20 0.05 8.42
N PHE A 488 -6.38 0.18 9.46
CA PHE A 488 -5.62 -0.92 10.04
C PHE A 488 -5.63 -0.84 11.56
N PHE A 489 -5.97 -1.94 12.24
CA PHE A 489 -6.15 -2.03 13.70
C PHE A 489 -6.94 -0.85 14.30
N ASN A 490 -6.22 0.16 14.82
CA ASN A 490 -6.76 1.34 15.51
C ASN A 490 -6.45 2.67 14.83
N LYS A 491 -6.06 2.64 13.55
CA LYS A 491 -5.74 3.84 12.77
C LYS A 491 -6.34 3.78 11.36
N THR A 492 -6.59 4.96 10.83
CA THR A 492 -6.88 5.17 9.41
C THR A 492 -5.75 5.99 8.81
N VAL A 493 -5.24 5.58 7.66
CA VAL A 493 -4.24 6.30 6.88
C VAL A 493 -4.89 6.78 5.59
N ILE A 494 -4.71 8.05 5.25
CA ILE A 494 -5.23 8.67 4.03
C ILE A 494 -4.05 9.29 3.30
N GLY A 495 -3.81 8.90 2.05
CA GLY A 495 -2.74 9.40 1.21
C GLY A 495 -3.22 10.47 0.23
N PHE A 496 -2.36 11.45 0.00
CA PHE A 496 -2.62 12.61 -0.85
C PHE A 496 -1.40 12.89 -1.73
N PRO A 497 -1.60 13.09 -3.04
CA PRO A 497 -0.55 13.59 -3.91
C PRO A 497 -0.29 15.08 -3.63
N ALA A 498 0.91 15.57 -3.94
CA ALA A 498 1.25 16.99 -3.76
C ALA A 498 0.97 17.85 -5.01
N ASN A 499 0.49 17.25 -6.09
CA ASN A 499 0.13 17.94 -7.34
C ASN A 499 -1.23 18.64 -7.31
N GLU A 500 -2.04 18.36 -6.29
CA GLU A 500 -3.41 18.83 -6.10
C GLU A 500 -3.63 19.18 -4.62
N ASP A 501 -4.61 20.05 -4.34
CA ASP A 501 -5.01 20.42 -2.99
C ASP A 501 -6.35 19.79 -2.61
N PHE A 502 -6.44 19.38 -1.35
CA PHE A 502 -7.58 18.66 -0.78
C PHE A 502 -7.99 19.28 0.54
N THR A 503 -9.23 19.03 0.94
CA THR A 503 -9.73 19.41 2.27
C THR A 503 -10.21 18.17 3.02
N VAL A 504 -9.73 17.99 4.24
CA VAL A 504 -10.15 16.90 5.13
C VAL A 504 -10.98 17.47 6.28
N VAL A 505 -12.21 16.97 6.43
CA VAL A 505 -13.10 17.37 7.52
C VAL A 505 -13.27 16.21 8.49
N VAL A 506 -12.95 16.43 9.76
CA VAL A 506 -13.05 15.44 10.85
C VAL A 506 -14.11 15.87 11.87
N TYR A 507 -15.03 14.97 12.19
CA TYR A 507 -16.15 15.20 13.09
C TYR A 507 -16.43 13.99 13.99
N ASN A 508 -17.04 14.23 15.15
CA ASN A 508 -17.55 13.18 16.01
C ASN A 508 -18.92 13.61 16.56
N ALA A 509 -19.91 12.72 16.56
CA ALA A 509 -21.27 13.06 16.99
C ALA A 509 -21.48 13.04 18.52
N GLY A 510 -20.48 12.56 19.26
CA GLY A 510 -20.50 12.44 20.72
C GLY A 510 -20.50 13.79 21.43
N LEU A 511 -21.14 13.80 22.60
CA LEU A 511 -21.17 14.96 23.49
C LEU A 511 -19.79 15.26 24.10
N ILE A 512 -19.06 14.21 24.48
CA ILE A 512 -17.70 14.32 25.01
C ILE A 512 -16.71 14.31 23.84
N PRO A 513 -15.74 15.25 23.79
CA PRO A 513 -14.74 15.26 22.74
C PRO A 513 -13.95 13.94 22.65
N ALA A 514 -13.91 13.35 21.46
CA ALA A 514 -13.05 12.21 21.15
C ALA A 514 -11.59 12.67 21.11
N ILE A 515 -10.65 11.86 21.63
CA ILE A 515 -9.22 12.15 21.51
C ILE A 515 -8.70 11.38 20.30
N ILE A 516 -8.35 12.09 19.23
CA ILE A 516 -7.86 11.49 17.99
C ILE A 516 -6.38 11.85 17.85
N PRO A 517 -5.45 10.92 18.10
CA PRO A 517 -4.07 11.09 17.69
C PRO A 517 -3.98 11.30 16.18
N THR A 518 -3.25 12.32 15.77
CA THR A 518 -3.05 12.71 14.37
C THR A 518 -1.58 12.87 14.08
N GLU A 519 -1.16 12.30 12.96
CA GLU A 519 0.23 12.26 12.50
C GLU A 519 0.24 12.44 10.99
N ILE A 520 1.24 13.17 10.46
CA ILE A 520 1.40 13.40 9.04
C ILE A 520 2.80 12.94 8.65
N GLU A 521 2.87 11.97 7.76
CA GLU A 521 4.10 11.45 7.17
C GLU A 521 4.28 12.04 5.77
N LYS A 522 5.50 12.42 5.44
CA LYS A 522 5.88 12.96 4.13
C LYS A 522 6.76 11.95 3.39
N TYR A 523 6.60 11.95 2.07
CA TYR A 523 7.31 11.06 1.18
C TYR A 523 7.87 11.87 0.01
N ASP A 524 9.09 11.54 -0.41
CA ASP A 524 9.64 12.09 -1.65
C ASP A 524 8.94 11.49 -2.89
N ALA A 525 9.35 11.93 -4.08
CA ALA A 525 8.77 11.44 -5.34
C ALA A 525 9.02 9.95 -5.58
N CYS A 526 10.06 9.37 -4.98
CA CYS A 526 10.41 7.95 -5.07
C CYS A 526 9.63 7.10 -4.05
N GLY A 527 8.79 7.71 -3.21
CA GLY A 527 8.04 7.00 -2.18
C GLY A 527 8.83 6.70 -0.90
N VAL A 528 10.00 7.30 -0.71
CA VAL A 528 10.79 7.13 0.50
C VAL A 528 10.28 8.10 1.57
N HIS A 529 10.08 7.58 2.79
CA HIS A 529 9.70 8.39 3.94
C HIS A 529 10.81 9.39 4.27
N THR A 530 10.47 10.66 4.35
CA THR A 530 11.42 11.76 4.58
C THR A 530 11.27 12.36 5.98
N GLU A 531 10.03 12.62 6.40
CA GLU A 531 9.75 13.33 7.63
C GLU A 531 8.40 12.91 8.21
N THR A 532 8.27 13.00 9.53
CA THR A 532 7.00 12.91 10.25
C THR A 532 6.77 14.16 11.07
N CYS A 533 5.66 14.85 10.83
CA CYS A 533 5.27 16.02 11.63
C CYS A 533 5.06 15.63 13.10
N PRO A 534 5.32 16.54 14.06
CA PRO A 534 5.02 16.30 15.47
C PRO A 534 3.57 15.89 15.71
N LYS A 535 3.38 14.80 16.46
CA LYS A 535 2.06 14.23 16.76
C LYS A 535 1.18 15.24 17.49
N THR A 536 -0.05 15.39 17.01
CA THR A 536 -1.06 16.28 17.59
C THR A 536 -2.30 15.47 17.99
N LYS A 537 -3.15 16.02 18.86
CA LYS A 537 -4.43 15.41 19.25
C LYS A 537 -5.57 16.32 18.83
N LEU A 538 -6.48 15.80 18.01
CA LEU A 538 -7.74 16.47 17.70
C LEU A 538 -8.79 16.08 18.73
N HIS A 539 -9.69 17.03 19.02
CA HIS A 539 -10.75 16.88 20.00
C HIS A 539 -12.14 17.13 19.43
N PRO A 540 -12.60 16.40 18.39
CA PRO A 540 -13.90 16.66 17.77
C PRO A 540 -15.04 16.20 18.68
N SER A 541 -16.18 16.87 18.55
CA SER A 541 -17.42 16.59 19.29
C SER A 541 -18.62 17.09 18.49
N ARG A 542 -19.82 16.88 19.01
CA ARG A 542 -21.07 17.41 18.43
C ARG A 542 -21.04 18.94 18.19
N PHE A 543 -20.16 19.65 18.89
CA PHE A 543 -20.03 21.11 18.84
C PHE A 543 -18.76 21.61 18.15
N ARG A 544 -17.87 20.69 17.74
CA ARG A 544 -16.56 21.03 17.21
C ARG A 544 -16.13 20.04 16.12
N ALA A 545 -15.86 20.54 14.93
CA ALA A 545 -15.19 19.79 13.86
C ALA A 545 -13.81 20.40 13.59
N TYR A 546 -12.97 19.66 12.88
CA TYR A 546 -11.69 20.14 12.40
C TYR A 546 -11.67 20.06 10.88
N GLU A 547 -11.06 21.05 10.25
CA GLU A 547 -10.80 21.11 8.83
C GLU A 547 -9.32 21.39 8.62
N PHE A 548 -8.66 20.67 7.72
CA PHE A 548 -7.28 20.97 7.34
C PHE A 548 -7.07 20.72 5.85
N GLY A 549 -6.20 21.53 5.26
CA GLY A 549 -5.70 21.33 3.91
C GLY A 549 -4.83 20.08 3.84
N ALA A 550 -4.87 19.41 2.70
CA ALA A 550 -4.04 18.27 2.35
C ALA A 550 -3.52 18.41 0.92
N GLY A 551 -2.41 17.73 0.60
CA GLY A 551 -1.76 17.83 -0.70
C GLY A 551 -0.46 18.64 -0.66
N ALA A 552 -0.33 19.68 -1.48
CA ALA A 552 0.88 20.51 -1.52
C ALA A 552 1.16 21.16 -0.15
N VAL A 553 0.10 21.65 0.51
CA VAL A 553 0.18 22.28 1.84
C VAL A 553 0.75 21.34 2.89
N THR A 554 0.40 20.04 2.85
CA THR A 554 0.85 19.09 3.87
C THR A 554 2.29 18.66 3.71
N VAL A 555 2.85 18.73 2.50
CA VAL A 555 4.28 18.51 2.26
C VAL A 555 5.11 19.68 2.79
N ALA A 556 4.58 20.92 2.69
CA ALA A 556 5.28 22.13 3.11
C ALA A 556 5.20 22.43 4.63
N GLN A 557 4.21 21.89 5.35
CA GLN A 557 4.01 22.22 6.77
C GLN A 557 5.02 21.52 7.70
N GLU A 558 5.45 22.18 8.78
CA GLU A 558 6.32 21.58 9.82
C GLU A 558 5.53 20.89 10.94
N THR A 559 4.26 21.28 11.12
CA THR A 559 3.37 20.76 12.16
C THR A 559 1.98 20.51 11.60
N VAL A 560 1.21 19.61 12.24
CA VAL A 560 -0.18 19.37 11.87
C VAL A 560 -1.02 20.64 12.13
N ALA A 561 -1.37 21.36 11.07
CA ALA A 561 -2.22 22.55 11.15
C ALA A 561 -3.68 22.19 10.83
N ALA A 562 -4.59 22.42 11.77
CA ALA A 562 -6.03 22.22 11.57
C ALA A 562 -6.85 23.39 12.10
N GLU A 563 -7.76 23.88 11.28
CA GLU A 563 -8.75 24.89 11.63
C GLU A 563 -9.89 24.26 12.44
N THR A 564 -10.29 24.94 13.51
CA THR A 564 -11.40 24.51 14.36
C THR A 564 -12.70 25.15 13.89
N LEU A 565 -13.65 24.33 13.45
CA LEU A 565 -14.98 24.78 13.04
C LEU A 565 -15.97 24.65 14.19
N SER A 566 -16.83 25.66 14.38
CA SER A 566 -17.91 25.64 15.37
C SER A 566 -19.20 26.31 14.88
N GLY A 567 -20.29 26.20 15.65
CA GLY A 567 -21.54 26.91 15.39
C GLY A 567 -22.19 26.56 14.04
N ASN A 568 -22.62 27.58 13.30
CA ASN A 568 -23.35 27.40 12.04
C ASN A 568 -22.46 26.91 10.90
N GLU A 569 -21.20 27.32 10.87
CA GLU A 569 -20.23 26.92 9.87
C GLU A 569 -19.97 25.41 9.94
N MET A 570 -19.63 24.91 11.12
CA MET A 570 -19.50 23.48 11.38
C MET A 570 -20.75 22.70 10.94
N ARG A 571 -21.96 23.17 11.27
CA ARG A 571 -23.21 22.49 10.86
C ARG A 571 -23.38 22.43 9.35
N LYS A 572 -22.98 23.48 8.62
CA LYS A 572 -23.02 23.49 7.14
C LYS A 572 -22.01 22.51 6.57
N THR A 573 -20.76 22.55 7.03
CA THR A 573 -19.68 21.67 6.56
C THR A 573 -19.98 20.20 6.81
N VAL A 574 -20.39 19.84 8.04
CA VAL A 574 -20.75 18.45 8.42
C VAL A 574 -21.94 17.92 7.60
N ARG A 575 -22.93 18.78 7.32
CA ARG A 575 -24.08 18.42 6.47
C ARG A 575 -23.67 18.20 5.02
N ARG A 576 -22.90 19.12 4.44
CA ARG A 576 -22.32 19.00 3.09
C ARG A 576 -21.54 17.70 2.97
N ALA A 577 -20.75 17.38 3.99
CA ALA A 577 -19.93 16.18 4.04
C ALA A 577 -20.70 14.87 4.24
N LYS A 578 -21.96 14.92 4.67
CA LYS A 578 -22.78 13.75 5.05
C LYS A 578 -22.11 12.89 6.14
N ILE A 579 -21.30 13.52 7.00
CA ILE A 579 -20.60 12.87 8.13
C ILE A 579 -21.36 13.01 9.46
N TYR A 580 -22.67 13.26 9.41
CA TYR A 580 -23.54 13.23 10.57
C TYR A 580 -24.21 11.86 10.73
N PRO A 581 -24.71 11.51 11.93
CA PRO A 581 -25.54 10.32 12.12
C PRO A 581 -26.78 10.42 11.22
N GLN A 582 -26.88 9.56 10.22
CA GLN A 582 -28.07 9.55 9.37
C GLN A 582 -29.26 9.03 10.17
N ARG A 583 -30.41 9.67 10.01
CA ARG A 583 -31.70 9.22 10.57
C ARG A 583 -32.23 8.05 9.74
N THR A 584 -31.49 6.96 9.69
CA THR A 584 -31.93 5.73 9.05
C THR A 584 -33.01 5.08 9.91
N PRO A 585 -34.13 4.63 9.31
CA PRO A 585 -35.07 3.76 9.98
C PRO A 585 -34.33 2.54 10.56
N LEU A 586 -34.59 2.24 11.82
CA LEU A 586 -34.00 1.15 12.56
C LEU A 586 -35.13 0.34 13.20
N ILE A 587 -35.07 -0.97 13.03
CA ILE A 587 -35.84 -1.95 13.81
C ILE A 587 -34.82 -2.78 14.56
N GLN A 588 -34.87 -2.75 15.89
CA GLN A 588 -33.87 -3.36 16.75
C GLN A 588 -34.55 -4.25 17.79
N PRO A 589 -34.51 -5.58 17.65
CA PRO A 589 -34.92 -6.49 18.72
C PRO A 589 -34.02 -6.31 19.95
N GLU A 590 -34.57 -6.46 21.15
CA GLU A 590 -33.81 -6.49 22.40
C GLU A 590 -34.16 -7.71 23.25
N ILE A 591 -33.14 -8.29 23.88
CA ILE A 591 -33.27 -9.34 24.89
C ILE A 591 -32.71 -8.79 26.20
N THR A 592 -33.44 -8.99 27.30
CA THR A 592 -33.08 -8.46 28.61
C THR A 592 -33.16 -9.52 29.70
N VAL A 593 -32.30 -9.35 30.70
CA VAL A 593 -32.37 -10.04 31.98
C VAL A 593 -32.44 -8.98 33.08
N ASN A 594 -33.47 -9.06 33.89
CA ASN A 594 -33.68 -8.16 35.01
C ASN A 594 -33.00 -8.70 36.28
N ALA A 595 -32.78 -7.84 37.27
CA ALA A 595 -32.20 -8.23 38.57
C ALA A 595 -33.01 -9.29 39.34
N ASP A 596 -34.31 -9.44 39.04
CA ASP A 596 -35.20 -10.48 39.57
C ASP A 596 -35.18 -11.78 38.73
N ALA A 597 -34.18 -11.92 37.85
CA ALA A 597 -34.04 -13.00 36.87
C ALA A 597 -35.19 -13.12 35.87
N ALA A 598 -36.02 -12.07 35.68
CA ALA A 598 -36.99 -12.04 34.60
C ALA A 598 -36.29 -11.92 33.24
N PHE A 599 -36.70 -12.76 32.31
CA PHE A 599 -36.27 -12.71 30.92
C PHE A 599 -37.26 -11.86 30.12
N GLY A 600 -36.75 -10.92 29.33
CA GLY A 600 -37.56 -10.04 28.52
C GLY A 600 -37.15 -9.98 27.06
N PHE A 601 -38.13 -9.72 26.21
CA PHE A 601 -38.00 -9.51 24.78
C PHE A 601 -38.61 -8.18 24.41
N GLY A 602 -38.02 -7.46 23.48
CA GLY A 602 -38.57 -6.21 23.00
C GLY A 602 -38.18 -5.89 21.58
N ILE A 603 -38.78 -4.85 21.05
CA ILE A 603 -38.48 -4.31 19.74
C ILE A 603 -38.49 -2.79 19.81
N LEU A 604 -37.47 -2.16 19.25
CA LEU A 604 -37.36 -0.72 19.03
C LEU A 604 -37.61 -0.47 17.55
N ALA A 605 -38.42 0.51 17.20
CA ALA A 605 -38.70 0.90 15.82
C ALA A 605 -38.71 2.43 15.69
N GLY A 606 -37.89 2.98 14.80
CA GLY A 606 -37.79 4.42 14.60
C GLY A 606 -36.43 4.84 14.04
N CYS A 607 -35.77 5.81 14.65
CA CYS A 607 -34.39 6.18 14.33
C CYS A 607 -33.57 6.28 15.63
N HIS A 608 -32.25 6.36 15.54
CA HIS A 608 -31.40 6.45 16.73
C HIS A 608 -31.71 7.67 17.62
N ASP A 609 -32.12 8.79 17.02
CA ASP A 609 -32.52 9.99 17.77
C ASP A 609 -33.84 9.72 18.52
N ILE A 610 -34.87 9.18 17.87
CA ILE A 610 -36.20 8.99 18.48
C ILE A 610 -36.79 7.69 17.96
N TYR A 611 -37.24 6.83 18.86
CA TYR A 611 -37.84 5.54 18.55
C TYR A 611 -39.06 5.24 19.41
N ALA A 612 -39.98 4.46 18.86
CA ALA A 612 -40.96 3.72 19.64
C ALA A 612 -40.34 2.42 20.12
N LEU A 613 -40.75 1.92 21.28
CA LEU A 613 -40.35 0.60 21.75
C LEU A 613 -41.51 -0.14 22.39
N ALA A 614 -41.48 -1.46 22.31
CA ALA A 614 -42.39 -2.34 23.03
C ALA A 614 -41.60 -3.50 23.64
N THR A 615 -41.67 -3.65 24.96
CA THR A 615 -40.99 -4.75 25.68
C THR A 615 -41.98 -5.60 26.44
N THR A 616 -41.72 -6.89 26.54
CA THR A 616 -42.39 -7.82 27.42
C THR A 616 -41.36 -8.54 28.27
N SER A 617 -41.72 -8.93 29.49
CA SER A 617 -40.84 -9.74 30.34
C SER A 617 -41.63 -10.72 31.19
N GLN A 618 -41.03 -11.88 31.43
CA GLN A 618 -41.60 -12.93 32.26
C GLN A 618 -40.57 -13.39 33.29
N SER A 619 -40.95 -13.34 34.57
CA SER A 619 -40.17 -13.98 35.63
C SER A 619 -40.59 -15.45 35.79
N PRO A 620 -39.65 -16.40 35.92
CA PRO A 620 -39.96 -17.79 36.24
C PRO A 620 -40.83 -17.94 37.51
N LEU A 621 -40.69 -17.04 38.47
CA LEU A 621 -41.44 -17.04 39.74
C LEU A 621 -42.93 -16.65 39.56
N THR A 622 -43.27 -16.03 38.44
CA THR A 622 -44.62 -15.49 38.15
C THR A 622 -45.23 -16.04 36.85
N MET A 623 -44.61 -17.08 36.28
CA MET A 623 -45.06 -17.75 35.06
C MET A 623 -46.54 -18.19 35.22
N ASN A 624 -47.39 -17.82 34.26
CA ASN A 624 -48.85 -18.00 34.24
C ASN A 624 -49.70 -17.15 35.22
N LYS A 625 -49.09 -16.26 36.01
CA LYS A 625 -49.81 -15.37 36.95
C LYS A 625 -49.89 -13.91 36.50
N CYS A 626 -48.89 -13.46 35.76
CA CYS A 626 -48.79 -12.10 35.27
C CYS A 626 -48.08 -12.06 33.91
N ALA A 627 -48.58 -11.24 32.99
CA ALA A 627 -47.92 -10.89 31.73
C ALA A 627 -47.68 -9.38 31.68
N GLU A 628 -46.48 -8.95 31.29
CA GLU A 628 -46.07 -7.54 31.18
C GLU A 628 -45.93 -7.14 29.70
N LEU A 629 -46.51 -6.00 29.31
CA LEU A 629 -46.25 -5.33 28.04
C LEU A 629 -46.00 -3.84 28.31
N ALA A 630 -44.89 -3.31 27.81
CA ALA A 630 -44.48 -1.93 28.03
C ALA A 630 -44.21 -1.23 26.70
N PRO A 631 -45.23 -0.66 26.04
CA PRO A 631 -45.02 0.31 24.97
C PRO A 631 -44.43 1.60 25.53
N GLY A 632 -43.61 2.28 24.71
CA GLY A 632 -43.02 3.54 25.07
C GLY A 632 -42.35 4.25 23.91
N ILE A 633 -41.82 5.42 24.22
CA ILE A 633 -40.97 6.21 23.32
C ILE A 633 -39.63 6.44 23.99
N GLY A 634 -38.58 6.43 23.19
CA GLY A 634 -37.22 6.58 23.66
C GLY A 634 -36.41 7.51 22.81
N HIS A 635 -35.34 7.99 23.43
CA HIS A 635 -34.31 8.83 22.84
C HIS A 635 -32.96 8.26 23.24
N GLN A 636 -32.02 8.21 22.30
CA GLN A 636 -30.66 7.74 22.57
C GLN A 636 -29.65 8.72 21.97
N GLU A 637 -28.64 9.11 22.76
CA GLU A 637 -27.55 9.96 22.31
C GLU A 637 -26.20 9.26 22.47
N CYS A 638 -25.28 9.52 21.55
CA CYS A 638 -23.88 9.13 21.69
C CYS A 638 -23.21 10.03 22.74
N ILE A 639 -22.67 9.43 23.80
CA ILE A 639 -21.86 10.16 24.77
C ILE A 639 -20.44 10.30 24.23
N PHE A 640 -19.84 9.18 23.83
CA PHE A 640 -18.45 9.08 23.44
C PHE A 640 -18.20 7.80 22.63
N GLY A 641 -17.74 7.91 21.39
CA GLY A 641 -17.42 6.76 20.52
C GLY A 641 -18.58 5.76 20.45
N SER A 642 -18.35 4.54 20.92
CA SER A 642 -19.34 3.45 20.96
C SER A 642 -20.28 3.47 22.17
N ILE A 643 -20.19 4.47 23.06
CA ILE A 643 -20.99 4.57 24.29
C ILE A 643 -22.17 5.52 24.08
N TYR A 644 -23.36 5.05 24.44
CA TYR A 644 -24.62 5.77 24.28
C TYR A 644 -25.40 5.86 25.59
N PHE A 645 -26.09 6.97 25.78
CA PHE A 645 -27.07 7.16 26.84
C PHE A 645 -28.47 7.14 26.24
N GLY A 646 -29.36 6.30 26.79
CA GLY A 646 -30.76 6.21 26.40
C GLY A 646 -31.68 6.68 27.52
N THR A 647 -32.76 7.35 27.15
CA THR A 647 -33.87 7.72 28.03
C THR A 647 -35.17 7.25 27.38
N ASP A 648 -35.89 6.38 28.06
CA ASP A 648 -37.18 5.87 27.60
C ASP A 648 -38.29 6.23 28.58
N ALA A 649 -39.44 6.63 28.05
CA ALA A 649 -40.69 6.78 28.77
C ALA A 649 -41.63 5.64 28.37
N LEU A 650 -42.08 4.87 29.36
CA LEU A 650 -42.82 3.61 29.19
C LEU A 650 -44.14 3.65 29.95
N ALA A 651 -45.16 3.03 29.38
CA ALA A 651 -46.41 2.70 30.06
C ALA A 651 -46.48 1.18 30.24
N ARG A 652 -46.09 0.67 31.41
CA ARG A 652 -46.10 -0.78 31.67
C ARG A 652 -47.51 -1.25 31.97
N LEU A 653 -48.03 -2.14 31.15
CA LEU A 653 -49.34 -2.75 31.30
C LEU A 653 -49.15 -4.17 31.86
N PHE A 654 -49.72 -4.41 33.03
CA PHE A 654 -49.68 -5.71 33.69
C PHE A 654 -51.02 -6.39 33.55
N TRP A 655 -51.07 -7.53 32.86
CA TRP A 655 -52.24 -8.38 32.84
C TRP A 655 -52.08 -9.51 33.86
N ARG A 656 -52.98 -9.54 34.85
CA ARG A 656 -53.05 -10.58 35.88
C ARG A 656 -54.17 -11.58 35.61
N THR A 657 -53.98 -12.84 36.00
CA THR A 657 -55.06 -13.80 36.24
C THR A 657 -55.45 -13.79 37.72
N GLY A 658 -56.71 -13.53 38.05
CA GLY A 658 -57.21 -13.53 39.44
C GLY A 658 -56.97 -14.87 40.13
N GLY A 659 -56.91 -14.87 41.47
CA GLY A 659 -56.68 -16.09 42.27
C GLY A 659 -57.77 -17.18 42.12
N ASP A 660 -58.89 -16.84 41.46
CA ASP A 660 -59.99 -17.71 41.08
C ASP A 660 -59.93 -18.20 39.61
N GLY A 661 -58.92 -17.75 38.85
CA GLY A 661 -58.72 -18.05 37.43
C GLY A 661 -59.70 -17.37 36.46
N LYS A 662 -60.60 -16.47 36.93
CA LYS A 662 -61.72 -15.95 36.11
C LYS A 662 -61.71 -14.44 35.86
N HIS A 663 -61.07 -13.64 36.71
CA HIS A 663 -61.06 -12.19 36.55
C HIS A 663 -59.65 -11.66 36.28
N GLY A 664 -59.45 -11.04 35.10
CA GLY A 664 -58.21 -10.36 34.75
C GLY A 664 -58.30 -8.86 35.00
N PHE A 665 -57.25 -8.28 35.59
CA PHE A 665 -57.12 -6.83 35.77
C PHE A 665 -55.89 -6.35 35.00
N VAL A 666 -55.99 -5.15 34.42
CA VAL A 666 -54.89 -4.46 33.74
C VAL A 666 -54.49 -3.23 34.55
N ALA A 667 -53.28 -3.24 35.09
CA ALA A 667 -52.71 -2.09 35.78
C ALA A 667 -51.72 -1.37 34.87
N ALA A 668 -51.82 -0.03 34.78
CA ALA A 668 -50.90 0.80 34.02
C ALA A 668 -49.93 1.52 34.96
N VAL A 669 -48.63 1.31 34.74
CA VAL A 669 -47.55 1.88 35.55
C VAL A 669 -46.68 2.76 34.68
N PRO A 670 -46.67 4.09 34.89
CA PRO A 670 -45.69 4.97 34.26
C PRO A 670 -44.28 4.55 34.69
N SER A 671 -43.35 4.52 33.75
CA SER A 671 -41.98 4.07 33.99
C SER A 671 -41.00 4.89 33.16
N VAL A 672 -39.81 5.14 33.72
CA VAL A 672 -38.69 5.75 33.01
C VAL A 672 -37.53 4.78 33.02
N ARG A 673 -36.89 4.55 31.87
CA ARG A 673 -35.67 3.73 31.76
C ARG A 673 -34.51 4.60 31.31
N LEU A 674 -33.45 4.62 32.12
CA LEU A 674 -32.17 5.22 31.79
C LEU A 674 -31.20 4.11 31.43
N SER A 675 -30.62 4.12 30.23
CA SER A 675 -29.70 3.09 29.76
C SER A 675 -28.34 3.65 29.39
N LEU A 676 -27.29 2.90 29.73
CA LEU A 676 -25.95 3.08 29.21
C LEU A 676 -25.65 1.90 28.29
N SER A 677 -25.32 2.19 27.04
CA SER A 677 -25.12 1.16 26.03
C SER A 677 -23.73 1.25 25.41
N TYR A 678 -23.16 0.10 25.05
CA TYR A 678 -21.91 -0.04 24.32
C TYR A 678 -22.16 -0.78 23.00
N LYS A 679 -21.74 -0.17 21.88
CA LYS A 679 -21.94 -0.68 20.52
C LYS A 679 -20.58 -1.01 19.87
N PRO A 680 -20.00 -2.20 20.12
CA PRO A 680 -18.68 -2.57 19.59
C PRO A 680 -18.67 -2.79 18.08
N TYR A 681 -19.79 -3.24 17.50
CA TYR A 681 -19.94 -3.52 16.06
C TYR A 681 -21.29 -3.02 15.55
N ARG A 682 -21.40 -2.73 14.25
CA ARG A 682 -22.58 -2.07 13.64
C ARG A 682 -23.93 -2.71 13.98
N ARG A 683 -23.97 -4.03 14.29
CA ARG A 683 -25.21 -4.81 14.51
C ARG A 683 -25.54 -5.13 15.97
N PHE A 684 -24.59 -5.08 16.92
CA PHE A 684 -24.87 -5.49 18.30
C PHE A 684 -24.63 -4.36 19.30
N GLN A 685 -25.55 -4.21 20.26
CA GLN A 685 -25.45 -3.22 21.33
C GLN A 685 -25.73 -3.88 22.68
N PHE A 686 -24.73 -3.88 23.56
CA PHE A 686 -24.88 -4.27 24.95
C PHE A 686 -25.38 -3.08 25.75
N PHE A 687 -26.26 -3.29 26.73
CA PHE A 687 -26.69 -2.20 27.60
C PHE A 687 -26.94 -2.64 29.03
N ALA A 688 -26.73 -1.69 29.93
CA ALA A 688 -27.19 -1.73 31.30
C ALA A 688 -28.21 -0.60 31.49
N ALA A 689 -29.32 -0.87 32.17
CA ALA A 689 -30.37 0.10 32.37
C ALA A 689 -30.91 0.09 33.79
N ALA A 690 -31.16 1.28 34.32
CA ALA A 690 -31.95 1.51 35.52
C ALA A 690 -33.36 1.93 35.11
N GLY A 691 -34.36 1.13 35.44
CA GLY A 691 -35.77 1.48 35.30
C GLY A 691 -36.34 2.00 36.62
N PHE A 692 -37.23 2.98 36.53
CA PHE A 692 -37.89 3.63 37.65
C PHE A 692 -39.39 3.55 37.40
N ASP A 693 -40.07 2.70 38.17
CA ASP A 693 -41.51 2.50 38.06
C ASP A 693 -42.21 3.38 39.10
N PHE A 694 -43.20 4.16 38.66
CA PHE A 694 -43.89 5.12 39.51
C PHE A 694 -45.19 4.52 40.05
N ARG A 695 -45.21 4.23 41.35
CA ARG A 695 -46.40 3.85 42.09
C ARG A 695 -47.19 5.11 42.44
N ILE A 696 -48.47 5.12 42.13
CA ILE A 696 -49.39 6.22 42.40
C ILE A 696 -50.49 5.66 43.30
N ASP A 697 -50.46 6.08 44.57
CA ASP A 697 -51.38 5.58 45.59
C ASP A 697 -52.84 5.74 45.14
N GLY A 698 -53.61 4.65 45.27
CA GLY A 698 -55.00 4.53 44.88
C GLY A 698 -55.25 4.31 43.38
N LYS A 699 -54.20 4.20 42.54
CA LYS A 699 -54.36 4.04 41.09
C LYS A 699 -53.74 2.77 40.52
N ASN A 700 -52.53 2.41 40.94
CA ASN A 700 -51.79 1.27 40.38
C ASN A 700 -51.12 0.40 41.45
N ASP A 701 -51.61 0.45 42.69
CA ASP A 701 -51.08 -0.31 43.83
C ASP A 701 -51.03 -1.82 43.57
N ASP A 702 -52.04 -2.35 42.90
CA ASP A 702 -52.15 -3.77 42.54
C ASP A 702 -50.93 -4.30 41.77
N ALA A 703 -50.25 -3.43 41.00
CA ALA A 703 -49.07 -3.80 40.23
C ALA A 703 -47.82 -4.03 41.10
N PHE A 704 -47.77 -3.46 42.31
CA PHE A 704 -46.61 -3.50 43.20
C PHE A 704 -46.75 -4.58 44.29
N GLU A 705 -47.98 -4.86 44.74
CA GLU A 705 -48.23 -5.83 45.83
C GLU A 705 -48.01 -7.29 45.43
N ASN A 706 -48.37 -7.69 44.20
CA ASN A 706 -48.40 -9.10 43.80
C ASN A 706 -47.37 -9.49 42.73
N CYS A 707 -46.62 -8.52 42.19
CA CYS A 707 -45.53 -8.76 41.23
C CYS A 707 -44.13 -8.63 41.88
N ARG A 708 -44.06 -8.57 43.22
CA ARG A 708 -42.85 -8.43 44.06
C ARG A 708 -41.90 -7.33 43.58
N ARG A 709 -42.28 -6.07 43.80
CA ARG A 709 -41.37 -4.91 43.75
C ARG A 709 -41.44 -4.17 45.09
N GLU A 710 -40.83 -4.76 46.12
CA GLU A 710 -40.95 -4.30 47.53
C GLU A 710 -39.95 -3.17 47.90
N CYS A 711 -39.01 -2.82 47.01
CA CYS A 711 -38.02 -1.78 47.27
C CYS A 711 -38.51 -0.43 46.73
N ASP A 712 -38.88 0.49 47.63
CA ASP A 712 -39.22 1.88 47.32
C ASP A 712 -38.07 2.82 47.73
N LEU A 713 -37.71 3.78 46.88
CA LEU A 713 -36.72 4.84 47.19
C LEU A 713 -37.31 6.01 48.03
N GLY A 714 -38.49 5.81 48.63
CA GLY A 714 -39.21 6.81 49.43
C GLY A 714 -40.52 7.30 48.77
N GLN A 715 -41.38 7.93 49.57
CA GLN A 715 -42.67 8.49 49.14
C GLN A 715 -42.62 10.01 49.01
N HIS A 716 -43.07 10.53 47.88
CA HIS A 716 -43.16 11.96 47.60
C HIS A 716 -44.61 12.38 47.34
N ARG A 717 -44.99 13.58 47.79
CA ARG A 717 -46.35 14.10 47.64
C ARG A 717 -46.42 15.06 46.45
N ILE A 718 -47.26 14.76 45.47
CA ILE A 718 -47.55 15.63 44.32
C ILE A 718 -49.04 15.99 44.40
N GLY A 719 -49.34 17.21 44.88
CA GLY A 719 -50.72 17.63 45.18
C GLY A 719 -51.36 16.78 46.30
N SER A 720 -52.54 16.21 46.06
CA SER A 720 -53.22 15.31 47.00
C SER A 720 -52.76 13.85 46.90
N THR A 721 -51.97 13.50 45.88
CA THR A 721 -51.59 12.13 45.57
C THR A 721 -50.17 11.83 46.04
N ARG A 722 -49.96 10.63 46.59
CA ARG A 722 -48.65 10.12 46.97
C ARG A 722 -48.08 9.27 45.84
N VAL A 723 -46.80 9.46 45.57
CA VAL A 723 -46.08 8.73 44.53
C VAL A 723 -44.81 8.14 45.14
N SER A 724 -44.59 6.83 44.97
CA SER A 724 -43.31 6.18 45.28
C SER A 724 -42.62 5.71 44.00
N VAL A 725 -41.31 5.51 44.07
CA VAL A 725 -40.47 5.09 42.95
C VAL A 725 -39.80 3.77 43.29
N ALA A 726 -40.08 2.75 42.48
CA ALA A 726 -39.45 1.45 42.60
C ALA A 726 -38.36 1.30 41.52
N PRO A 727 -37.06 1.25 41.91
CA PRO A 727 -35.98 1.02 40.97
C PRO A 727 -35.90 -0.45 40.54
N ASN A 728 -35.51 -0.68 39.29
CA ASN A 728 -35.14 -1.99 38.76
C ASN A 728 -33.86 -1.86 37.92
N PHE A 729 -33.06 -2.91 37.88
CA PHE A 729 -31.86 -2.97 37.05
C PHE A 729 -32.01 -4.04 35.98
N ARG A 730 -31.56 -3.74 34.76
CA ARG A 730 -31.66 -4.59 33.58
C ARG A 730 -30.32 -4.63 32.84
N LEU A 731 -29.95 -5.81 32.38
CA LEU A 731 -28.87 -6.00 31.42
C LEU A 731 -29.48 -6.56 30.13
N GLY A 732 -28.97 -6.17 28.98
CA GLY A 732 -29.52 -6.65 27.72
C GLY A 732 -28.60 -6.49 26.53
N ILE A 733 -29.04 -7.12 25.44
CA ILE A 733 -28.41 -7.07 24.13
C ILE A 733 -29.49 -6.65 23.12
N ARG A 734 -29.13 -5.74 22.22
CA ARG A 734 -29.95 -5.33 21.08
C ARG A 734 -29.27 -5.75 19.77
N PHE A 735 -30.08 -6.19 18.79
CA PHE A 735 -29.64 -6.85 17.55
C PHE A 735 -29.96 -6.05 16.29
#